data_AF-A0A1A0D6R3-F1
#
_entry.id   AF-A0A1A0D6R3-F1
#
_cell.length_a   1.000
_cell.length_b   1.000
_cell.length_c   1.000
_cell.angle_alpha   90.00
_cell.angle_beta   90.00
_cell.angle_gamma   90.00
#
_symmetry.space_group_name_H-M   'P 1'
#
loop_
_entity.id
_entity.type
_entity.pdbx_description
1 polymer ?
#
loop_
_entity_poly.entity_id
_entity_poly.type
_entity_poly.pdbx_seq_one_letter_code
_entity_poly.pdbx_strand_id
1 'polypeptide(L)'
;MSTYYTYETDAQGNPILDANGNKIVETTWTVSQPYGSGITDWDVKITDSSGNVILDQTNINPGLDLVLVQLLGSGYVLTPGSGDFGVLISALSAQTFVSTPGATGNFIIGAGAAEISTYYIGGTTSISGLANLVTGSTINIIGGAATLTGTSGSSVAGVLNGSTINVEYGGTLNTGSALASVLEGSTVNFGTGGGTVIINGGGTLISLLASGQINATTFQNYDPSKDTIELQNTTSTIASYTIENGGLFGTDSSEKIVTLKDANSNVIGQFAVSPASGVTLNNGDYVVNTSTNDTNPLKITVSDSNTYIGACFLAGSMICTPRGDVAVEDIRIGDEVVTFDWRNDKEVVSPVVWVGTTHVNVRAELPDDEAGWPVRILKDAISDGVPYKDMLITSEHCLFFKDSFVPARMLVNGVSIFYDKSITSYNYYHVETQQHSVITADGMLTESYLDTGNRSSFRQEGKVVTLHSAAKSWEEDAGAPLCVERSFVEPLFRALQARENSVVGCLPSAGQMETTHDPDLHLITQTGATIRPMRHGNQQYSFMLPPNTHSVRIVSRASRPADAIGPFVDDRRYMGVAVADVRLLSAKKAHSITAHLQEEKPEGWHATDWTDCAWTNGDAVLPLGEHLTHGKMGILSMTIRAAGPYCVNTQHTPELKAYSA
;
A
#
# COMPACT_ATOMS: atom_id res chain seq x y z
N MET A 1 -23.08 12.08 24.80
CA MET A 1 -22.80 13.16 23.82
C MET A 1 -21.31 13.35 23.84
N SER A 2 -20.67 13.17 22.69
CA SER A 2 -19.23 13.26 22.50
C SER A 2 -18.96 14.32 21.43
N THR A 3 -17.87 15.06 21.59
CA THR A 3 -17.44 16.09 20.64
C THR A 3 -16.04 15.78 20.13
N TYR A 4 -15.87 15.83 18.82
CA TYR A 4 -14.61 15.59 18.12
C TYR A 4 -14.28 16.79 17.25
N TYR A 5 -13.00 16.94 16.92
CA TYR A 5 -12.51 18.11 16.20
C TYR A 5 -11.57 17.68 15.06
N THR A 6 -11.66 18.36 13.92
CA THR A 6 -10.52 18.49 13.01
C THR A 6 -9.84 19.82 13.29
N TYR A 7 -8.55 19.89 12.98
CA TYR A 7 -7.73 21.07 13.26
C TYR A 7 -7.08 21.56 11.98
N GLU A 8 -6.91 22.87 11.87
CA GLU A 8 -6.07 23.44 10.82
C GLU A 8 -4.68 22.88 11.00
N THR A 9 -4.09 22.41 9.91
CA THR A 9 -2.77 21.82 9.97
C THR A 9 -1.76 22.57 9.13
N ASP A 10 -0.53 22.66 9.60
CA ASP A 10 0.57 23.17 8.80
C ASP A 10 0.91 22.18 7.66
N ALA A 11 1.89 22.51 6.82
CA ALA A 11 2.34 21.62 5.75
C ALA A 11 2.90 20.28 6.29
N GLN A 12 3.17 20.20 7.59
CA GLN A 12 3.60 19.03 8.35
C GLN A 12 2.40 18.35 9.02
N GLY A 13 1.17 18.73 8.67
CA GLY A 13 -0.08 18.22 9.19
C GLY A 13 -0.23 18.30 10.72
N ASN A 14 0.55 19.15 11.40
CA ASN A 14 0.43 19.40 12.83
C ASN A 14 -0.63 20.47 13.07
N PRO A 15 -1.45 20.36 14.13
CA PRO A 15 -2.41 21.39 14.47
C PRO A 15 -1.75 22.77 14.65
N ILE A 16 -2.13 23.74 13.84
CA ILE A 16 -1.71 25.13 13.98
C ILE A 16 -2.27 25.65 15.30
N LEU A 17 -1.45 26.41 16.03
CA LEU A 17 -1.83 26.99 17.31
C LEU A 17 -2.17 28.48 17.16
N ASP A 18 -3.22 28.92 17.85
CA ASP A 18 -3.57 30.33 17.99
C ASP A 18 -2.57 31.07 18.89
N ALA A 19 -2.74 32.39 19.01
CA ALA A 19 -1.86 33.24 19.84
C ALA A 19 -1.84 32.86 21.34
N ASN A 20 -2.77 32.02 21.80
CA ASN A 20 -2.87 31.53 23.17
C ASN A 20 -2.38 30.09 23.32
N GLY A 21 -1.88 29.46 22.24
CA GLY A 21 -1.39 28.09 22.23
C GLY A 21 -2.48 27.02 22.07
N ASN A 22 -3.71 27.40 21.71
CA ASN A 22 -4.79 26.45 21.45
C ASN A 22 -4.77 26.00 19.99
N LYS A 23 -5.08 24.72 19.73
CA LYS A 23 -5.24 24.22 18.36
C LYS A 23 -6.38 24.95 17.66
N ILE A 24 -6.14 25.42 16.44
CA ILE A 24 -7.16 26.05 15.60
C ILE A 24 -8.08 24.94 15.10
N VAL A 25 -9.35 24.98 15.52
CA VAL A 25 -10.36 24.01 15.12
C VAL A 25 -10.89 24.38 13.73
N GLU A 26 -10.90 23.41 12.82
CA GLU A 26 -11.49 23.55 11.48
C GLU A 26 -12.93 23.07 11.45
N THR A 27 -13.21 21.92 12.04
CA THR A 27 -14.57 21.39 12.15
C THR A 27 -14.84 20.80 13.53
N THR A 28 -16.09 20.93 13.98
CA THR A 28 -16.59 20.38 15.23
C THR A 28 -17.67 19.35 14.93
N TRP A 29 -17.50 18.14 15.45
CA TRP A 29 -18.39 17.00 15.26
C TRP A 29 -19.02 16.66 16.60
N THR A 30 -20.32 16.85 16.71
CA THR A 30 -21.09 16.51 17.91
C THR A 30 -21.92 15.29 17.63
N VAL A 31 -21.73 14.25 18.45
CA VAL A 31 -22.39 12.96 18.29
C VAL A 31 -23.09 12.56 19.58
N SER A 32 -24.35 12.17 19.51
CA SER A 32 -25.12 11.75 20.67
C SER A 32 -26.10 10.62 20.38
N GLN A 33 -26.38 9.82 21.40
CA GLN A 33 -27.44 8.80 21.39
C GLN A 33 -28.60 9.32 22.25
N PRO A 34 -29.69 9.82 21.66
CA PRO A 34 -30.76 10.47 22.39
C PRO A 34 -31.58 9.52 23.31
N TYR A 35 -31.58 8.21 23.05
CA TYR A 35 -32.49 7.26 23.71
C TYR A 35 -31.84 6.20 24.63
N GLY A 36 -30.55 6.33 24.95
CA GLY A 36 -29.82 5.36 25.78
C GLY A 36 -29.53 4.02 25.07
N SER A 37 -28.79 3.12 25.72
CA SER A 37 -28.18 1.92 25.12
C SER A 37 -29.13 0.84 24.57
N GLY A 38 -30.45 1.08 24.61
CA GLY A 38 -31.48 0.15 24.14
C GLY A 38 -32.02 0.48 22.74
N ILE A 39 -31.74 1.68 22.22
CA ILE A 39 -32.11 2.10 20.85
C ILE A 39 -30.85 2.64 20.20
N THR A 40 -30.60 2.22 18.97
CA THR A 40 -29.29 2.33 18.33
C THR A 40 -29.14 3.58 17.45
N ASP A 41 -30.08 4.52 17.54
CA ASP A 41 -30.11 5.75 16.76
C ASP A 41 -29.06 6.78 17.19
N TRP A 42 -28.47 7.48 16.21
CA TRP A 42 -27.48 8.53 16.43
C TRP A 42 -27.92 9.88 15.88
N ASP A 43 -27.64 10.93 16.65
CA ASP A 43 -27.71 12.32 16.20
C ASP A 43 -26.29 12.82 15.95
N VAL A 44 -26.04 13.35 14.75
CA VAL A 44 -24.73 13.86 14.34
C VAL A 44 -24.89 15.27 13.79
N LYS A 45 -24.07 16.18 14.33
CA LYS A 45 -23.92 17.54 13.84
C LYS A 45 -22.47 17.86 13.55
N ILE A 46 -22.18 18.34 12.34
CA ILE A 46 -20.86 18.77 11.88
C ILE A 46 -20.96 20.25 11.52
N THR A 47 -20.09 21.07 12.12
CA THR A 47 -20.00 22.51 11.80
C THR A 47 -18.57 22.90 11.48
N ASP A 48 -18.38 23.81 10.53
CA ASP A 48 -17.07 24.41 10.27
C ASP A 48 -16.72 25.49 11.32
N SER A 49 -15.50 26.01 11.24
CA SER A 49 -14.96 27.05 12.12
C SER A 49 -15.70 28.39 12.01
N SER A 50 -16.42 28.62 10.92
CA SER A 50 -17.26 29.82 10.70
C SER A 50 -18.68 29.65 11.26
N GLY A 51 -19.01 28.47 11.79
CA GLY A 51 -20.32 28.12 12.32
C GLY A 51 -21.32 27.67 11.25
N ASN A 52 -20.89 27.45 10.00
CA ASN A 52 -21.75 26.85 8.99
C ASN A 52 -21.98 25.38 9.31
N VAL A 53 -23.20 24.92 9.07
CA VAL A 53 -23.60 23.53 9.30
C VAL A 53 -23.29 22.72 8.05
N ILE A 54 -22.38 21.74 8.18
CA ILE A 54 -22.03 20.77 7.14
C ILE A 54 -23.01 19.57 7.17
N LEU A 55 -23.37 19.13 8.38
CA LEU A 55 -24.37 18.08 8.64
C LEU A 55 -25.13 18.43 9.91
N ASP A 56 -26.44 18.26 9.92
CA ASP A 56 -27.27 18.29 11.13
C ASP A 56 -28.39 17.27 10.93
N GLN A 57 -28.09 16.02 11.29
CA GLN A 57 -28.98 14.90 11.05
C GLN A 57 -29.27 14.16 12.36
N THR A 58 -30.54 13.85 12.54
CA THR A 58 -31.05 13.05 13.66
C THR A 58 -31.50 11.68 13.17
N ASN A 59 -31.53 10.71 14.08
CA ASN A 59 -31.98 9.34 13.80
C ASN A 59 -31.22 8.66 12.65
N ILE A 60 -29.89 8.75 12.65
CA ILE A 60 -29.04 7.89 11.82
C ILE A 60 -29.17 6.46 12.39
N ASN A 61 -30.13 5.70 11.82
CA ASN A 61 -30.57 4.37 12.28
C ASN A 61 -29.63 3.28 11.79
N PRO A 62 -29.08 2.40 12.63
CA PRO A 62 -28.28 1.27 12.19
C PRO A 62 -29.18 0.09 11.81
N GLY A 63 -28.97 -0.44 10.60
CA GLY A 63 -29.89 -1.33 9.90
C GLY A 63 -30.64 -2.41 10.71
N LEU A 64 -31.92 -2.56 10.35
CA LEU A 64 -32.86 -3.69 10.53
C LEU A 64 -32.70 -4.62 11.75
N ASP A 65 -33.65 -4.50 12.67
CA ASP A 65 -34.09 -5.58 13.57
C ASP A 65 -34.87 -6.63 12.76
N LEU A 66 -34.17 -7.67 12.29
CA LEU A 66 -34.78 -8.92 11.83
C LEU A 66 -34.26 -10.08 12.69
N VAL A 67 -35.12 -10.49 13.62
CA VAL A 67 -35.03 -11.71 14.43
C VAL A 67 -34.49 -12.90 13.59
N LEU A 68 -33.29 -13.38 13.95
CA LEU A 68 -32.41 -14.37 13.29
C LEU A 68 -31.34 -13.82 12.32
N VAL A 69 -30.25 -13.23 12.85
CA VAL A 69 -28.85 -13.72 12.80
C VAL A 69 -28.03 -12.85 13.77
N GLN A 70 -27.60 -13.41 14.91
CA GLN A 70 -26.63 -12.75 15.78
C GLN A 70 -25.23 -12.85 15.15
N LEU A 71 -24.83 -11.82 14.39
CA LEU A 71 -23.43 -11.39 14.28
C LEU A 71 -23.40 -9.90 14.66
N LEU A 72 -22.80 -9.63 15.82
CA LEU A 72 -22.54 -8.34 16.47
C LEU A 72 -22.68 -7.11 15.55
N GLY A 73 -23.85 -6.46 15.57
CA GLY A 73 -24.17 -5.32 14.70
C GLY A 73 -23.51 -4.01 15.14
N SER A 74 -22.67 -3.44 14.27
CA SER A 74 -22.14 -2.07 14.35
C SER A 74 -22.95 -1.13 13.47
N GLY A 75 -23.24 0.07 13.97
CA GLY A 75 -24.09 1.06 13.29
C GLY A 75 -23.41 1.95 12.25
N TYR A 76 -24.17 2.85 11.63
CA TYR A 76 -23.69 3.76 10.57
C TYR A 76 -22.79 4.92 11.06
N VAL A 77 -22.46 4.94 12.36
CA VAL A 77 -21.60 5.96 12.99
C VAL A 77 -20.43 5.28 13.70
N LEU A 78 -19.20 5.63 13.30
CA LEU A 78 -17.94 5.16 13.90
C LEU A 78 -17.35 6.22 14.83
N THR A 79 -16.93 5.80 16.03
CA THR A 79 -16.32 6.67 17.05
C THR A 79 -15.03 6.07 17.64
N PRO A 80 -14.05 6.87 18.09
CA PRO A 80 -12.84 6.35 18.73
C PRO A 80 -13.14 5.32 19.83
N GLY A 81 -12.41 4.21 19.84
CA GLY A 81 -12.57 3.14 20.82
C GLY A 81 -13.76 2.20 20.56
N SER A 82 -14.50 2.39 19.45
CA SER A 82 -15.60 1.50 19.10
C SER A 82 -15.16 0.13 18.56
N GLY A 83 -13.87 -0.23 18.47
CA GLY A 83 -13.40 -1.51 17.90
C GLY A 83 -13.57 -1.62 16.37
N ASP A 84 -12.77 -2.47 15.74
CA ASP A 84 -12.83 -2.73 14.29
C ASP A 84 -14.13 -3.46 13.94
N PHE A 85 -15.09 -2.74 13.38
CA PHE A 85 -16.35 -3.34 12.95
C PHE A 85 -16.64 -2.99 11.50
N GLY A 86 -16.96 -4.02 10.71
CA GLY A 86 -17.46 -3.88 9.35
C GLY A 86 -18.96 -3.67 9.35
N VAL A 87 -19.43 -2.52 8.84
CA VAL A 87 -20.86 -2.27 8.64
C VAL A 87 -21.31 -2.98 7.38
N LEU A 88 -22.11 -4.05 7.48
CA LEU A 88 -22.68 -4.75 6.32
C LEU A 88 -23.98 -4.05 5.88
N ILE A 89 -23.99 -3.51 4.66
CA ILE A 89 -25.16 -2.79 4.13
C ILE A 89 -26.13 -3.77 3.46
N SER A 90 -27.33 -3.97 4.02
CA SER A 90 -28.48 -4.58 3.33
C SER A 90 -29.56 -3.51 3.10
N ALA A 91 -29.55 -2.83 1.95
CA ALA A 91 -30.34 -1.60 1.79
C ALA A 91 -31.77 -1.83 1.28
N LEU A 92 -32.73 -1.15 1.90
CA LEU A 92 -34.06 -0.84 1.37
C LEU A 92 -34.30 0.70 1.23
N SER A 93 -33.32 1.57 1.57
CA SER A 93 -33.41 3.04 1.47
C SER A 93 -32.04 3.75 1.51
N ALA A 94 -31.96 5.02 1.07
CA ALA A 94 -30.78 5.90 1.17
C ALA A 94 -30.32 6.12 2.62
N GLN A 95 -29.00 6.22 2.85
CA GLN A 95 -28.40 6.24 4.20
C GLN A 95 -27.23 7.24 4.32
N THR A 96 -27.03 7.71 5.56
CA THR A 96 -25.91 8.57 5.96
C THR A 96 -24.96 7.80 6.85
N PHE A 97 -23.67 7.80 6.49
CA PHE A 97 -22.60 7.16 7.24
C PHE A 97 -21.62 8.20 7.76
N VAL A 98 -21.15 8.02 8.99
CA VAL A 98 -20.31 9.01 9.68
C VAL A 98 -19.14 8.29 10.34
N SER A 99 -17.93 8.70 10.01
CA SER A 99 -16.72 8.30 10.73
C SER A 99 -16.13 9.53 11.41
N THR A 100 -16.17 9.58 12.73
CA THR A 100 -15.75 10.78 13.48
C THR A 100 -14.22 10.91 13.54
N PRO A 101 -13.68 12.13 13.74
CA PRO A 101 -12.25 12.32 13.93
C PRO A 101 -11.63 11.41 14.99
N GLY A 102 -10.52 10.74 14.63
CA GLY A 102 -9.84 9.74 15.45
C GLY A 102 -10.46 8.35 15.46
N ALA A 103 -11.60 8.13 14.78
CA ALA A 103 -12.13 6.78 14.57
C ALA A 103 -11.31 6.03 13.50
N THR A 104 -11.17 4.71 13.66
CA THR A 104 -10.62 3.81 12.64
C THR A 104 -11.63 2.69 12.38
N GLY A 105 -11.86 2.31 11.13
CA GLY A 105 -12.81 1.23 10.79
C GLY A 105 -13.10 1.07 9.30
N ASN A 106 -14.11 0.26 8.97
CA ASN A 106 -14.47 -0.09 7.60
C ASN A 106 -15.99 -0.04 7.35
N PHE A 107 -16.41 0.60 6.25
CA PHE A 107 -17.76 0.51 5.70
C PHE A 107 -17.80 -0.55 4.59
N ILE A 108 -18.59 -1.61 4.76
CA ILE A 108 -18.67 -2.75 3.82
C ILE A 108 -19.99 -2.71 3.04
N ILE A 109 -19.91 -2.48 1.74
CA ILE A 109 -21.09 -2.41 0.87
C ILE A 109 -21.49 -3.83 0.42
N GLY A 110 -22.66 -4.28 0.89
CA GLY A 110 -23.25 -5.58 0.50
C GLY A 110 -23.90 -5.55 -0.89
N ALA A 111 -24.04 -6.72 -1.51
CA ALA A 111 -24.72 -6.87 -2.80
C ALA A 111 -26.21 -6.51 -2.69
N GLY A 112 -26.70 -5.61 -3.56
CA GLY A 112 -28.11 -5.21 -3.61
C GLY A 112 -28.43 -3.81 -3.04
N ALA A 113 -27.43 -3.02 -2.64
CA ALA A 113 -27.64 -1.61 -2.37
C ALA A 113 -27.97 -0.89 -3.69
N ALA A 114 -29.23 -0.47 -3.88
CA ALA A 114 -29.71 0.17 -5.11
C ALA A 114 -29.89 1.70 -4.96
N GLU A 115 -29.67 2.26 -3.77
CA GLU A 115 -29.96 3.66 -3.44
C GLU A 115 -28.70 4.46 -3.08
N ILE A 116 -28.72 5.75 -3.41
CA ILE A 116 -27.63 6.73 -3.22
C ILE A 116 -27.33 6.89 -1.72
N SER A 117 -26.06 6.75 -1.33
CA SER A 117 -25.60 6.93 0.06
C SER A 117 -24.65 8.11 0.21
N THR A 118 -24.64 8.70 1.41
CA THR A 118 -23.77 9.83 1.74
C THR A 118 -22.84 9.45 2.89
N TYR A 119 -21.54 9.67 2.70
CA TYR A 119 -20.50 9.38 3.69
C TYR A 119 -19.88 10.67 4.21
N TYR A 120 -19.58 10.74 5.50
CA TYR A 120 -18.87 11.83 6.17
C TYR A 120 -17.69 11.25 6.93
N ILE A 121 -16.46 11.52 6.47
CA ILE A 121 -15.22 10.89 6.94
C ILE A 121 -14.30 11.93 7.58
N GLY A 122 -14.27 11.95 8.92
CA GLY A 122 -13.28 12.66 9.72
C GLY A 122 -12.21 11.74 10.34
N GLY A 123 -12.46 10.42 10.41
CA GLY A 123 -11.51 9.41 10.87
C GLY A 123 -10.73 8.73 9.74
N THR A 124 -10.01 7.65 10.04
CA THR A 124 -9.33 6.78 9.07
C THR A 124 -10.23 5.61 8.69
N THR A 125 -10.84 5.66 7.51
CA THR A 125 -11.93 4.75 7.17
C THR A 125 -11.68 4.06 5.84
N SER A 126 -11.78 2.73 5.83
CA SER A 126 -11.85 1.97 4.58
C SER A 126 -13.29 1.91 4.08
N ILE A 127 -13.50 2.01 2.78
CA ILE A 127 -14.79 1.78 2.11
C ILE A 127 -14.58 0.60 1.17
N SER A 128 -15.24 -0.51 1.47
CA SER A 128 -15.03 -1.80 0.82
C SER A 128 -16.31 -2.34 0.17
N GLY A 129 -16.19 -3.32 -0.72
CA GLY A 129 -17.34 -3.87 -1.46
C GLY A 129 -17.81 -2.98 -2.61
N LEU A 130 -16.94 -2.09 -3.08
CA LEU A 130 -17.25 -1.02 -4.04
C LEU A 130 -17.76 -1.52 -5.40
N ALA A 131 -17.60 -2.80 -5.76
CA ALA A 131 -18.18 -3.34 -7.00
C ALA A 131 -19.70 -3.07 -7.15
N ASN A 132 -20.39 -2.76 -6.04
CA ASN A 132 -21.81 -2.42 -6.00
C ASN A 132 -22.08 -1.00 -5.44
N LEU A 133 -21.09 -0.11 -5.36
CA LEU A 133 -21.41 1.28 -4.99
C LEU A 133 -22.32 1.85 -6.09
N VAL A 134 -23.48 2.34 -5.67
CA VAL A 134 -24.45 2.93 -6.57
C VAL A 134 -23.86 4.19 -7.19
N THR A 135 -23.91 4.25 -8.52
CA THR A 135 -23.66 5.45 -9.33
C THR A 135 -24.38 6.65 -8.70
N GLY A 136 -23.65 7.71 -8.33
CA GLY A 136 -24.25 8.91 -7.73
C GLY A 136 -24.10 9.07 -6.22
N SER A 137 -23.39 8.18 -5.52
CA SER A 137 -23.10 8.33 -4.08
C SER A 137 -22.27 9.60 -3.80
N THR A 138 -22.34 10.13 -2.58
CA THR A 138 -21.54 11.29 -2.16
C THR A 138 -20.60 10.93 -1.01
N ILE A 139 -19.30 11.15 -1.18
CA ILE A 139 -18.27 10.88 -0.16
C ILE A 139 -17.66 12.20 0.27
N ASN A 140 -17.92 12.64 1.50
CA ASN A 140 -17.35 13.85 2.08
C ASN A 140 -16.19 13.46 3.01
N ILE A 141 -14.97 13.82 2.64
CA ILE A 141 -13.76 13.59 3.44
C ILE A 141 -13.36 14.94 4.03
N ILE A 142 -13.52 15.06 5.34
CA ILE A 142 -13.46 16.33 6.08
C ILE A 142 -12.38 16.15 7.14
N GLY A 143 -11.13 16.47 6.78
CA GLY A 143 -9.94 16.28 7.63
C GLY A 143 -9.60 14.84 8.02
N GLY A 144 -10.38 13.86 7.56
CA GLY A 144 -10.12 12.43 7.72
C GLY A 144 -9.41 11.80 6.52
N ALA A 145 -9.26 10.47 6.55
CA ALA A 145 -8.70 9.69 5.46
C ALA A 145 -9.69 8.60 5.02
N ALA A 146 -10.06 8.58 3.75
CA ALA A 146 -10.87 7.52 3.16
C ALA A 146 -10.04 6.66 2.22
N THR A 147 -9.99 5.35 2.46
CA THR A 147 -9.34 4.39 1.56
C THR A 147 -10.39 3.56 0.84
N LEU A 148 -10.42 3.61 -0.47
CA LEU A 148 -11.27 2.80 -1.31
C LEU A 148 -10.64 1.42 -1.48
N THR A 149 -11.41 0.36 -1.23
CA THR A 149 -10.93 -1.02 -1.37
C THR A 149 -11.91 -1.80 -2.25
N GLY A 150 -11.41 -2.36 -3.34
CA GLY A 150 -12.20 -3.20 -4.24
C GLY A 150 -12.45 -4.58 -3.63
N THR A 151 -13.48 -5.28 -4.12
CA THR A 151 -13.57 -6.73 -3.95
C THR A 151 -12.50 -7.36 -4.83
N SER A 152 -11.64 -8.20 -4.25
CA SER A 152 -10.54 -8.87 -4.96
C SER A 152 -11.05 -9.57 -6.24
N GLY A 153 -10.48 -9.19 -7.39
CA GLY A 153 -10.58 -9.97 -8.64
C GLY A 153 -11.74 -9.65 -9.60
N SER A 154 -12.35 -8.46 -9.57
CA SER A 154 -13.21 -7.98 -10.67
C SER A 154 -12.73 -6.61 -11.15
N SER A 155 -12.87 -6.31 -12.44
CA SER A 155 -12.63 -4.98 -13.00
C SER A 155 -13.51 -3.96 -12.29
N VAL A 156 -12.91 -3.10 -11.47
CA VAL A 156 -13.59 -2.01 -10.73
C VAL A 156 -13.68 -0.71 -11.55
N ALA A 157 -13.64 -0.83 -12.87
CA ALA A 157 -13.68 0.32 -13.77
C ALA A 157 -15.03 1.03 -13.67
N GLY A 158 -15.00 2.35 -13.46
CA GLY A 158 -16.20 3.19 -13.41
C GLY A 158 -17.12 2.92 -12.23
N VAL A 159 -16.63 2.29 -11.17
CA VAL A 159 -17.44 1.97 -9.99
C VAL A 159 -18.04 3.22 -9.33
N LEU A 160 -17.30 4.34 -9.31
CA LEU A 160 -17.79 5.61 -8.80
C LEU A 160 -18.42 6.49 -9.87
N ASN A 161 -18.80 5.95 -11.02
CA ASN A 161 -19.42 6.75 -12.08
C ASN A 161 -20.59 7.58 -11.53
N GLY A 162 -20.65 8.86 -11.89
CA GLY A 162 -21.65 9.82 -11.40
C GLY A 162 -21.57 10.17 -9.91
N SER A 163 -20.69 9.55 -9.13
CA SER A 163 -20.52 9.84 -7.71
C SER A 163 -19.75 11.13 -7.50
N THR A 164 -20.04 11.81 -6.39
CA THR A 164 -19.35 13.03 -5.98
C THR A 164 -18.45 12.74 -4.78
N ILE A 165 -17.19 13.17 -4.85
CA ILE A 165 -16.23 13.04 -3.77
C ILE A 165 -15.78 14.44 -3.40
N ASN A 166 -16.00 14.86 -2.16
CA ASN A 166 -15.55 16.15 -1.64
C ASN A 166 -14.36 15.90 -0.72
N VAL A 167 -13.23 16.54 -0.98
CA VAL A 167 -12.01 16.44 -0.19
C VAL A 167 -11.68 17.82 0.37
N GLU A 168 -11.85 17.97 1.68
CA GLU A 168 -11.83 19.25 2.35
C GLU A 168 -11.15 19.16 3.73
N TYR A 169 -10.73 20.32 4.24
CA TYR A 169 -10.12 20.51 5.56
C TYR A 169 -8.91 19.59 5.77
N GLY A 170 -8.06 19.45 4.75
CA GLY A 170 -6.90 18.55 4.77
C GLY A 170 -7.24 17.07 4.60
N GLY A 171 -8.47 16.76 4.18
CA GLY A 171 -8.92 15.39 3.94
C GLY A 171 -8.05 14.64 2.92
N THR A 172 -7.99 13.31 3.04
CA THR A 172 -7.25 12.45 2.11
C THR A 172 -8.13 11.37 1.51
N LEU A 173 -8.22 11.31 0.19
CA LEU A 173 -8.77 10.18 -0.56
C LEU A 173 -7.61 9.28 -1.01
N ASN A 174 -7.69 7.98 -0.75
CA ASN A 174 -6.78 6.98 -1.30
C ASN A 174 -7.56 5.92 -2.07
N THR A 175 -7.20 5.69 -3.33
CA THR A 175 -7.83 4.66 -4.18
C THR A 175 -7.45 3.23 -3.81
N GLY A 176 -6.49 3.03 -2.91
CA GLY A 176 -6.09 1.72 -2.38
C GLY A 176 -5.47 0.81 -3.45
N SER A 177 -5.70 -0.50 -3.36
CA SER A 177 -5.30 -1.47 -4.40
C SER A 177 -6.28 -1.55 -5.57
N ALA A 178 -7.40 -0.82 -5.50
CA ALA A 178 -8.31 -0.64 -6.62
C ALA A 178 -7.65 0.35 -7.59
N LEU A 179 -7.31 -0.13 -8.79
CA LEU A 179 -6.68 0.65 -9.86
C LEU A 179 -7.42 1.98 -10.07
N ALA A 180 -6.71 3.03 -10.53
CA ALA A 180 -7.23 4.36 -10.86
C ALA A 180 -8.61 4.38 -11.56
N SER A 181 -8.91 3.31 -12.31
CA SER A 181 -10.22 3.03 -12.90
C SER A 181 -11.42 3.15 -11.94
N VAL A 182 -11.23 3.06 -10.62
CA VAL A 182 -12.32 3.22 -9.63
C VAL A 182 -12.92 4.63 -9.65
N LEU A 183 -12.10 5.65 -9.94
CA LEU A 183 -12.54 7.04 -9.99
C LEU A 183 -13.18 7.41 -11.34
N GLU A 184 -13.14 6.54 -12.35
CA GLU A 184 -13.64 6.88 -13.69
C GLU A 184 -15.10 7.33 -13.67
N GLY A 185 -15.35 8.51 -14.23
CA GLY A 185 -16.66 9.13 -14.29
C GLY A 185 -17.19 9.68 -12.97
N SER A 186 -16.38 9.71 -11.91
CA SER A 186 -16.67 10.46 -10.68
C SER A 186 -16.30 11.94 -10.82
N THR A 187 -16.85 12.76 -9.94
CA THR A 187 -16.43 14.15 -9.74
C THR A 187 -15.72 14.26 -8.40
N VAL A 188 -14.50 14.80 -8.40
CA VAL A 188 -13.73 15.06 -7.18
C VAL A 188 -13.62 16.56 -6.97
N ASN A 189 -14.17 17.08 -5.88
CA ASN A 189 -14.13 18.50 -5.53
C ASN A 189 -13.11 18.73 -4.42
N PHE A 190 -12.20 19.68 -4.62
CA PHE A 190 -11.37 20.22 -3.54
C PHE A 190 -12.08 21.39 -2.85
N GLY A 191 -12.10 21.38 -1.52
CA GLY A 191 -12.83 22.37 -0.74
C GLY A 191 -11.96 23.32 0.08
N THR A 192 -12.55 23.84 1.16
CA THR A 192 -11.88 24.67 2.16
C THR A 192 -10.73 23.89 2.80
N GLY A 193 -9.62 24.54 3.15
CA GLY A 193 -8.45 23.88 3.77
C GLY A 193 -7.63 22.96 2.84
N GLY A 194 -8.13 22.70 1.63
CA GLY A 194 -7.50 21.83 0.64
C GLY A 194 -7.65 20.35 0.94
N GLY A 195 -7.00 19.52 0.13
CA GLY A 195 -7.10 18.06 0.26
C GLY A 195 -6.08 17.30 -0.57
N THR A 196 -5.93 16.01 -0.26
CA THR A 196 -5.04 15.10 -0.96
C THR A 196 -5.83 13.98 -1.63
N VAL A 197 -5.56 13.72 -2.91
CA VAL A 197 -6.10 12.57 -3.64
C VAL A 197 -4.96 11.70 -4.11
N ILE A 198 -4.91 10.47 -3.61
CA ILE A 198 -3.90 9.47 -3.92
C ILE A 198 -4.50 8.43 -4.87
N ILE A 199 -3.90 8.34 -6.06
CA ILE A 199 -4.36 7.52 -7.17
C ILE A 199 -3.32 6.44 -7.44
N ASN A 200 -3.72 5.18 -7.31
CA ASN A 200 -2.85 4.03 -7.52
C ASN A 200 -3.02 3.47 -8.94
N GLY A 201 -1.94 3.49 -9.73
CA GLY A 201 -1.91 2.96 -11.09
C GLY A 201 -1.73 1.46 -11.19
N GLY A 202 -1.31 0.79 -10.11
CA GLY A 202 -1.07 -0.66 -10.08
C GLY A 202 -0.15 -1.17 -11.19
N GLY A 203 0.79 -0.36 -11.67
CA GLY A 203 1.68 -0.68 -12.79
C GLY A 203 1.05 -0.52 -14.17
N THR A 204 -0.10 0.16 -14.28
CA THR A 204 -0.80 0.43 -15.54
C THR A 204 -0.93 1.93 -15.82
N LEU A 205 -1.26 2.29 -17.06
CA LEU A 205 -1.53 3.67 -17.45
C LEU A 205 -2.72 4.23 -16.63
N ILE A 206 -2.49 5.33 -15.94
CA ILE A 206 -3.56 6.06 -15.25
C ILE A 206 -4.23 7.00 -16.26
N SER A 207 -5.32 6.58 -16.89
CA SER A 207 -6.12 7.47 -17.73
C SER A 207 -7.49 7.70 -17.12
N LEU A 208 -7.69 8.90 -16.59
CA LEU A 208 -8.98 9.36 -16.09
C LEU A 208 -9.76 10.17 -17.13
N LEU A 209 -9.27 10.20 -18.37
CA LEU A 209 -9.97 10.78 -19.51
C LEU A 209 -10.89 9.73 -20.14
N ALA A 210 -12.01 10.18 -20.70
CA ALA A 210 -13.01 9.29 -21.31
C ALA A 210 -12.40 8.40 -22.41
N SER A 211 -12.42 7.08 -22.20
CA SER A 211 -12.07 6.09 -23.23
C SER A 211 -13.32 5.33 -23.69
N GLY A 212 -13.76 5.59 -24.92
CA GLY A 212 -14.75 4.79 -25.66
C GLY A 212 -16.21 4.78 -25.17
N GLN A 213 -16.48 4.51 -23.88
CA GLN A 213 -17.84 4.36 -23.33
C GLN A 213 -18.07 4.97 -21.93
N ILE A 214 -17.05 5.52 -21.25
CA ILE A 214 -17.15 6.00 -19.85
C ILE A 214 -16.81 7.50 -19.77
N ASN A 215 -17.48 8.25 -18.88
CA ASN A 215 -17.24 9.68 -18.65
C ASN A 215 -15.87 9.92 -17.98
N ALA A 216 -15.22 11.05 -18.26
CA ALA A 216 -13.96 11.42 -17.62
C ALA A 216 -14.16 11.75 -16.13
N THR A 217 -13.15 11.48 -15.31
CA THR A 217 -13.07 12.03 -13.95
C THR A 217 -12.65 13.48 -14.03
N THR A 218 -13.36 14.36 -13.33
CA THR A 218 -13.02 15.78 -13.24
C THR A 218 -12.65 16.16 -11.81
N PHE A 219 -11.46 16.75 -11.65
CA PHE A 219 -11.04 17.38 -10.41
C PHE A 219 -11.46 18.86 -10.43
N GLN A 220 -12.44 19.24 -9.63
CA GLN A 220 -12.96 20.60 -9.60
C GLN A 220 -12.38 21.41 -8.45
N ASN A 221 -12.35 22.73 -8.64
CA ASN A 221 -11.84 23.71 -7.69
C ASN A 221 -10.39 23.45 -7.26
N TYR A 222 -9.58 22.88 -8.16
CA TYR A 222 -8.20 22.52 -7.87
C TYR A 222 -7.31 23.77 -7.72
N ASP A 223 -6.64 23.87 -6.59
CA ASP A 223 -5.64 24.89 -6.27
C ASP A 223 -4.32 24.21 -5.86
N PRO A 224 -3.29 24.19 -6.74
CA PRO A 224 -2.02 23.51 -6.48
C PRO A 224 -1.22 24.11 -5.32
N SER A 225 -1.68 25.22 -4.70
CA SER A 225 -1.06 25.76 -3.48
C SER A 225 -1.47 25.02 -2.20
N LYS A 226 -2.59 24.30 -2.21
CA LYS A 226 -3.18 23.63 -1.05
C LYS A 226 -3.73 22.22 -1.35
N ASP A 227 -3.96 21.91 -2.62
CA ASP A 227 -4.48 20.64 -3.08
C ASP A 227 -3.37 19.78 -3.68
N THR A 228 -3.43 18.48 -3.40
CA THR A 228 -2.45 17.50 -3.87
C THR A 228 -3.16 16.39 -4.64
N ILE A 229 -2.69 16.12 -5.86
CA ILE A 229 -3.03 14.91 -6.60
C ILE A 229 -1.75 14.07 -6.69
N GLU A 230 -1.72 12.99 -5.93
CA GLU A 230 -0.62 12.06 -5.84
C GLU A 230 -0.90 10.83 -6.71
N LEU A 231 0.12 10.38 -7.44
CA LEU A 231 0.06 9.18 -8.28
C LEU A 231 1.08 8.18 -7.75
N GLN A 232 0.61 6.97 -7.46
CA GLN A 232 1.42 5.86 -6.93
C GLN A 232 1.40 4.69 -7.91
N ASN A 233 2.46 3.88 -7.93
CA ASN A 233 2.57 2.68 -8.78
C ASN A 233 2.28 2.98 -10.27
N THR A 234 2.86 4.05 -10.81
CA THR A 234 2.80 4.38 -12.24
C THR A 234 3.64 3.40 -13.06
N THR A 235 3.43 3.35 -14.38
CA THR A 235 4.24 2.50 -15.29
C THR A 235 5.71 2.89 -15.35
N SER A 236 6.01 4.18 -15.16
CA SER A 236 7.36 4.75 -15.14
C SER A 236 7.39 6.03 -14.28
N THR A 237 8.58 6.51 -13.93
CA THR A 237 8.83 7.83 -13.32
C THR A 237 8.36 8.97 -14.23
N ILE A 238 7.71 9.98 -13.66
CA ILE A 238 7.28 11.19 -14.39
C ILE A 238 8.50 12.08 -14.68
N ALA A 239 8.75 12.37 -15.96
CA ALA A 239 9.85 13.24 -16.40
C ALA A 239 9.36 14.60 -16.93
N SER A 240 8.15 14.64 -17.50
CA SER A 240 7.55 15.87 -18.04
C SER A 240 6.03 15.80 -18.01
N TYR A 241 5.38 16.94 -18.19
CA TYR A 241 3.94 17.00 -18.38
C TYR A 241 3.54 18.13 -19.31
N THR A 242 2.34 18.01 -19.89
CA THR A 242 1.73 19.06 -20.70
C THR A 242 0.44 19.53 -20.05
N ILE A 243 0.18 20.83 -20.12
CA ILE A 243 -1.11 21.42 -19.77
C ILE A 243 -1.70 22.01 -21.05
N GLU A 244 -2.90 21.56 -21.37
CA GLU A 244 -3.65 22.06 -22.52
C GLU A 244 -5.06 22.44 -22.11
N ASN A 245 -5.66 23.39 -22.84
CA ASN A 245 -7.10 23.62 -22.71
C ASN A 245 -7.82 22.37 -23.20
N GLY A 246 -8.76 21.89 -22.40
CA GLY A 246 -9.59 20.80 -22.82
C GLY A 246 -10.47 20.36 -21.67
N GLY A 247 -11.77 20.40 -21.91
CA GLY A 247 -12.71 19.60 -21.14
C GLY A 247 -12.98 18.26 -21.79
N LEU A 248 -14.02 17.57 -21.35
CA LEU A 248 -14.61 16.46 -22.10
C LEU A 248 -14.80 16.95 -23.56
N PHE A 249 -14.03 16.42 -24.52
CA PHE A 249 -13.95 16.82 -25.95
C PHE A 249 -13.00 17.96 -26.37
N GLY A 250 -12.14 18.49 -25.50
CA GLY A 250 -11.02 19.36 -25.92
C GLY A 250 -11.39 20.80 -26.30
N THR A 251 -12.60 21.27 -25.97
CA THR A 251 -13.10 22.60 -26.37
C THR A 251 -13.40 23.55 -25.20
N ASP A 252 -13.46 23.05 -23.97
CA ASP A 252 -13.67 23.88 -22.79
C ASP A 252 -12.35 24.52 -22.34
N SER A 253 -12.28 25.87 -22.38
CA SER A 253 -11.11 26.64 -21.93
C SER A 253 -11.04 26.79 -20.41
N SER A 254 -12.11 26.46 -19.68
CA SER A 254 -12.16 26.50 -18.22
C SER A 254 -11.59 25.22 -17.57
N GLU A 255 -11.50 24.13 -18.34
CA GLU A 255 -10.87 22.88 -17.92
C GLU A 255 -9.48 22.73 -18.54
N LYS A 256 -8.61 22.05 -17.81
CA LYS A 256 -7.22 21.78 -18.18
C LYS A 256 -6.98 20.29 -18.21
N ILE A 257 -6.43 19.80 -19.31
CA ILE A 257 -5.93 18.43 -19.39
C ILE A 257 -4.46 18.44 -18.99
N VAL A 258 -4.13 17.64 -17.97
CA VAL A 258 -2.77 17.38 -17.57
C VAL A 258 -2.36 16.01 -18.12
N THR A 259 -1.35 15.99 -18.98
CA THR A 259 -0.78 14.74 -19.51
C THR A 259 0.63 14.57 -18.99
N LEU A 260 0.84 13.54 -18.18
CA LEU A 260 2.12 13.16 -17.61
C LEU A 260 2.85 12.19 -18.55
N LYS A 261 4.16 12.38 -18.68
CA LYS A 261 5.01 11.61 -19.58
C LYS A 261 6.30 11.16 -18.91
N ASP A 262 6.80 9.99 -19.32
CA ASP A 262 8.12 9.49 -18.94
C ASP A 262 9.25 10.18 -19.73
N ALA A 263 10.50 9.79 -19.48
CA ALA A 263 11.68 10.34 -20.15
C ALA A 263 11.70 10.08 -21.67
N ASN A 264 10.97 9.08 -22.15
CA ASN A 264 10.83 8.72 -23.56
C ASN A 264 9.58 9.35 -24.20
N SER A 265 8.89 10.27 -23.50
CA SER A 265 7.64 10.89 -23.92
C SER A 265 6.43 9.94 -24.01
N ASN A 266 6.50 8.75 -23.42
CA ASN A 266 5.34 7.88 -23.30
C ASN A 266 4.39 8.44 -22.24
N VAL A 267 3.09 8.36 -22.50
CA VAL A 267 2.07 8.78 -21.54
C VAL A 267 1.99 7.77 -20.40
N ILE A 268 2.04 8.29 -19.17
CA ILE A 268 1.96 7.49 -17.93
C ILE A 268 0.75 7.85 -17.07
N GLY A 269 0.20 9.06 -17.27
CA GLY A 269 -0.94 9.55 -16.52
C GLY A 269 -1.68 10.66 -17.27
N GLN A 270 -3.01 10.68 -17.23
CA GLN A 270 -3.83 11.75 -17.79
C GLN A 270 -5.05 12.01 -16.91
N PHE A 271 -5.30 13.27 -16.59
CA PHE A 271 -6.49 13.69 -15.85
C PHE A 271 -6.90 15.12 -16.22
N ALA A 272 -8.17 15.45 -15.96
CA ALA A 272 -8.73 16.78 -16.18
C ALA A 272 -8.92 17.51 -14.85
N VAL A 273 -8.52 18.80 -14.82
CA VAL A 273 -8.73 19.68 -13.68
C VAL A 273 -9.47 20.95 -14.10
N SER A 274 -10.40 21.40 -13.26
CA SER A 274 -11.01 22.74 -13.32
C SER A 274 -10.36 23.57 -12.20
N PRO A 275 -9.50 24.57 -12.53
CA PRO A 275 -8.82 25.37 -11.52
C PRO A 275 -9.80 26.13 -10.61
N ALA A 276 -9.43 26.33 -9.35
CA ALA A 276 -10.18 27.17 -8.42
C ALA A 276 -10.27 28.63 -8.91
N SER A 277 -11.26 29.36 -8.40
CA SER A 277 -11.42 30.79 -8.72
C SER A 277 -10.15 31.57 -8.37
N GLY A 278 -9.58 32.29 -9.35
CA GLY A 278 -8.34 33.06 -9.19
C GLY A 278 -7.05 32.26 -9.41
N VAL A 279 -7.12 30.94 -9.57
CA VAL A 279 -5.98 30.08 -9.93
C VAL A 279 -5.83 30.05 -11.44
N THR A 280 -4.61 30.22 -11.94
CA THR A 280 -4.29 30.13 -13.37
C THR A 280 -3.29 29.01 -13.61
N LEU A 281 -3.69 28.01 -14.39
CA LEU A 281 -2.79 27.00 -14.95
C LEU A 281 -2.51 27.36 -16.42
N ASN A 282 -1.28 27.79 -16.69
CA ASN A 282 -0.87 28.17 -18.04
C ASN A 282 -0.73 26.92 -18.91
N ASN A 283 -1.08 27.06 -20.20
CA ASN A 283 -0.85 26.00 -21.17
C ASN A 283 0.64 25.96 -21.53
N GLY A 284 1.17 24.76 -21.72
CA GLY A 284 2.56 24.57 -22.12
C GLY A 284 3.09 23.19 -21.79
N ASP A 285 4.35 22.99 -22.17
CA ASP A 285 5.14 21.82 -21.83
C ASP A 285 6.05 22.15 -20.65
N TYR A 286 6.06 21.28 -19.65
CA TYR A 286 6.78 21.46 -18.41
C TYR A 286 7.66 20.25 -18.12
N VAL A 287 8.89 20.51 -17.71
CA VAL A 287 9.83 19.46 -17.28
C VAL A 287 9.72 19.30 -15.77
N VAL A 288 9.63 18.06 -15.31
CA VAL A 288 9.65 17.71 -13.88
C VAL A 288 11.10 17.48 -13.48
N ASN A 289 11.68 18.46 -12.81
CA ASN A 289 12.94 18.30 -12.09
C ASN A 289 12.98 19.25 -10.89
N THR A 290 13.93 19.03 -9.98
CA THR A 290 14.02 19.79 -8.72
C THR A 290 14.29 21.28 -8.93
N SER A 291 14.85 21.68 -10.08
CA SER A 291 15.18 23.08 -10.39
C SER A 291 14.03 23.91 -10.96
N THR A 292 13.00 23.25 -11.51
CA THR A 292 11.83 23.90 -12.15
C THR A 292 10.56 23.84 -11.31
N ASN A 293 10.56 23.09 -10.19
CA ASN A 293 9.37 22.80 -9.39
C ASN A 293 8.68 24.06 -8.82
N ASP A 294 9.46 25.10 -8.49
CA ASP A 294 8.93 26.38 -7.98
C ASP A 294 8.36 27.27 -9.09
N THR A 295 8.75 27.05 -10.34
CA THR A 295 8.28 27.81 -11.52
C THR A 295 7.18 27.09 -12.29
N ASN A 296 6.99 25.81 -12.01
CA ASN A 296 5.99 24.97 -12.64
C ASN A 296 4.60 25.25 -12.04
N PRO A 297 3.53 25.28 -12.86
CA PRO A 297 2.17 25.45 -12.38
C PRO A 297 1.66 24.27 -11.54
N LEU A 298 2.31 23.10 -11.63
CA LEU A 298 2.02 21.92 -10.83
C LEU A 298 3.28 21.52 -10.06
N LYS A 299 3.13 21.25 -8.76
CA LYS A 299 4.19 20.69 -7.93
C LYS A 299 4.12 19.17 -8.00
N ILE A 300 4.84 18.57 -8.96
CA ILE A 300 4.88 17.12 -9.11
C ILE A 300 6.05 16.58 -8.32
N THR A 301 5.74 15.82 -7.26
CA THR A 301 6.72 15.07 -6.49
C THR A 301 6.60 13.60 -6.88
N VAL A 302 7.68 12.99 -7.35
CA VAL A 302 7.69 11.56 -7.72
C VAL A 302 8.27 10.78 -6.56
N SER A 303 7.54 9.75 -6.12
CA SER A 303 7.98 8.82 -5.09
C SER A 303 7.75 7.39 -5.55
N ASP A 304 8.70 6.50 -5.29
CA ASP A 304 8.72 5.13 -5.80
C ASP A 304 7.68 4.25 -5.07
N SER A 305 6.57 4.00 -5.75
CA SER A 305 5.75 2.77 -5.79
C SER A 305 5.90 1.74 -4.64
N ASN A 306 5.50 2.10 -3.42
CA ASN A 306 4.88 1.24 -2.40
C ASN A 306 4.53 2.10 -1.17
N THR A 307 3.46 1.77 -0.43
CA THR A 307 3.36 2.17 0.98
C THR A 307 4.39 1.34 1.76
N TYR A 308 5.63 1.77 1.66
CA TYR A 308 6.77 1.23 2.37
C TYR A 308 6.81 1.93 3.72
N ILE A 309 6.72 1.15 4.80
CA ILE A 309 7.23 1.68 6.07
C ILE A 309 8.73 1.79 5.84
N GLY A 310 9.18 3.03 5.61
CA GLY A 310 10.57 3.43 5.46
C GLY A 310 11.49 2.74 6.45
N ALA A 311 12.79 2.71 6.15
CA ALA A 311 13.80 2.40 7.14
C ALA A 311 13.80 3.42 8.30
N CYS A 312 13.16 3.12 9.43
CA CYS A 312 12.94 4.09 10.51
C CYS A 312 13.31 3.56 11.88
N PHE A 313 13.61 4.50 12.78
CA PHE A 313 13.72 4.28 14.21
C PHE A 313 12.39 4.49 14.90
N LEU A 314 12.11 3.74 15.97
CA LEU A 314 11.01 4.05 16.87
C LEU A 314 11.44 5.04 17.96
N ALA A 315 10.46 5.72 18.57
CA ALA A 315 10.70 6.62 19.72
C ALA A 315 11.54 5.93 20.80
N GLY A 316 12.49 6.69 21.37
CA GLY A 316 13.42 6.22 22.38
C GLY A 316 14.66 5.50 21.83
N SER A 317 14.82 5.38 20.51
CA SER A 317 16.09 4.95 19.90
C SER A 317 17.15 6.02 20.13
N MET A 318 18.34 5.64 20.58
CA MET A 318 19.38 6.59 21.00
C MET A 318 20.45 6.76 19.92
N ILE A 319 20.48 7.91 19.26
CA ILE A 319 21.45 8.25 18.21
C ILE A 319 22.72 8.82 18.82
N CYS A 320 23.88 8.29 18.43
CA CYS A 320 25.16 8.74 18.95
C CYS A 320 25.54 10.11 18.39
N THR A 321 25.83 11.05 19.30
CA THR A 321 26.33 12.39 18.96
C THR A 321 27.68 12.65 19.65
N PRO A 322 28.48 13.63 19.19
CA PRO A 322 29.73 13.99 19.86
C PRO A 322 29.57 14.42 21.34
N ARG A 323 28.35 14.74 21.77
CA ARG A 323 28.03 15.16 23.15
C ARG A 323 27.37 14.07 23.99
N GLY A 324 27.28 12.85 23.45
CA GLY A 324 26.56 11.71 24.04
C GLY A 324 25.32 11.33 23.25
N ASP A 325 24.64 10.27 23.66
CA ASP A 325 23.49 9.77 22.92
C ASP A 325 22.25 10.67 23.12
N VAL A 326 21.51 10.91 22.03
CA VAL A 326 20.28 11.71 22.00
C VAL A 326 19.13 10.87 21.44
N ALA A 327 17.95 10.96 22.04
CA ALA A 327 16.78 10.24 21.56
C ALA A 327 16.39 10.71 20.14
N VAL A 328 16.02 9.79 19.26
CA VAL A 328 15.77 10.09 17.85
C VAL A 328 14.67 11.13 17.65
N GLU A 329 13.64 11.14 18.50
CA GLU A 329 12.56 12.12 18.51
C GLU A 329 13.01 13.54 18.90
N ASP A 330 14.17 13.67 19.54
CA ASP A 330 14.76 14.93 20.00
C ASP A 330 15.85 15.45 19.04
N ILE A 331 16.31 14.66 18.07
CA ILE A 331 17.25 15.11 17.04
C ILE A 331 16.60 16.22 16.20
N ARG A 332 17.37 17.26 15.90
CA ARG A 332 16.95 18.39 15.05
C ARG A 332 17.91 18.61 13.90
N ILE A 333 17.41 19.24 12.83
CA ILE A 333 18.24 19.66 11.70
C ILE A 333 19.36 20.58 12.20
N GLY A 334 20.59 20.30 11.77
CA GLY A 334 21.78 21.00 12.20
C GLY A 334 22.47 20.39 13.42
N ASP A 335 21.85 19.42 14.10
CA ASP A 335 22.57 18.62 15.10
C ASP A 335 23.68 17.80 14.43
N GLU A 336 24.70 17.47 15.21
CA GLU A 336 25.82 16.67 14.76
C GLU A 336 25.65 15.22 15.24
N VAL A 337 25.77 14.27 14.34
CA VAL A 337 25.75 12.83 14.66
C VAL A 337 27.10 12.20 14.33
N VAL A 338 27.45 11.13 15.06
CA VAL A 338 28.63 10.32 14.76
C VAL A 338 28.30 9.37 13.63
N THR A 339 29.00 9.51 12.52
CA THR A 339 28.98 8.60 11.37
C THR A 339 30.23 7.73 11.34
N PHE A 340 30.15 6.55 10.75
CA PHE A 340 31.27 5.63 10.58
C PHE A 340 31.68 5.53 9.11
N ASP A 341 32.88 6.00 8.79
CA ASP A 341 33.52 5.80 7.49
C ASP A 341 34.23 4.44 7.47
N TRP A 342 33.48 3.42 7.11
CA TRP A 342 33.95 2.03 7.08
C TRP A 342 35.08 1.78 6.08
N ARG A 343 35.23 2.61 5.04
CA ARG A 343 36.32 2.47 4.05
C ARG A 343 37.67 2.87 4.63
N ASN A 344 37.67 3.81 5.56
CA ASN A 344 38.87 4.32 6.23
C ASN A 344 38.95 3.91 7.71
N ASP A 345 38.02 3.07 8.18
CA ASP A 345 37.90 2.57 9.56
C ASP A 345 37.94 3.71 10.60
N LYS A 346 37.09 4.74 10.41
CA LYS A 346 37.14 5.96 11.22
C LYS A 346 35.77 6.55 11.51
N GLU A 347 35.57 7.01 12.74
CA GLU A 347 34.44 7.85 13.11
C GLU A 347 34.61 9.30 12.62
N VAL A 348 33.53 9.83 12.05
CA VAL A 348 33.44 11.19 11.52
C VAL A 348 32.19 11.85 12.10
N VAL A 349 32.21 13.17 12.23
CA VAL A 349 31.03 13.93 12.64
C VAL A 349 30.36 14.49 11.41
N SER A 350 29.07 14.22 11.27
CA SER A 350 28.28 14.72 10.13
C SER A 350 27.04 15.48 10.62
N PRO A 351 26.70 16.62 10.00
CA PRO A 351 25.48 17.33 10.34
C PRO A 351 24.25 16.58 9.83
N VAL A 352 23.22 16.56 10.66
CA VAL A 352 21.87 16.14 10.28
C VAL A 352 21.29 17.20 9.36
N VAL A 353 21.00 16.82 8.13
CA VAL A 353 20.41 17.71 7.12
C VAL A 353 18.90 17.60 7.07
N TRP A 354 18.34 16.54 7.66
CA TRP A 354 16.90 16.29 7.69
C TRP A 354 16.49 15.35 8.81
N VAL A 355 15.29 15.60 9.33
CA VAL A 355 14.56 14.68 10.18
C VAL A 355 13.13 14.54 9.69
N GLY A 356 12.59 13.33 9.72
CA GLY A 356 11.21 13.03 9.32
C GLY A 356 10.49 12.24 10.39
N THR A 357 9.19 12.49 10.57
CA THR A 357 8.34 11.69 11.45
C THR A 357 7.00 11.36 10.79
N THR A 358 6.54 10.13 11.01
CA THR A 358 5.22 9.63 10.58
C THR A 358 4.71 8.61 11.60
N HIS A 359 3.41 8.34 11.54
CA HIS A 359 2.71 7.40 12.41
C HIS A 359 2.24 6.18 11.61
N VAL A 360 2.30 5.00 12.22
CA VAL A 360 1.80 3.75 11.62
C VAL A 360 0.89 2.98 12.57
N ASN A 361 -0.15 2.38 11.98
CA ASN A 361 -0.97 1.34 12.61
C ASN A 361 -0.69 0.01 11.93
N VAL A 362 -0.55 -1.04 12.72
CA VAL A 362 -0.25 -2.38 12.25
C VAL A 362 -1.47 -2.99 11.54
N ARG A 363 -1.20 -3.68 10.43
CA ARG A 363 -2.14 -4.46 9.60
C ARG A 363 -1.96 -5.95 9.86
N ALA A 364 -2.53 -6.44 10.96
CA ALA A 364 -2.31 -7.80 11.46
C ALA A 364 -2.82 -8.92 10.51
N GLU A 365 -3.62 -8.56 9.50
CA GLU A 365 -4.08 -9.45 8.44
C GLU A 365 -3.01 -9.74 7.37
N LEU A 366 -1.99 -8.88 7.28
CA LEU A 366 -0.88 -9.07 6.37
C LEU A 366 0.20 -9.97 6.99
N PRO A 367 1.11 -10.52 6.17
CA PRO A 367 2.26 -11.21 6.71
C PRO A 367 3.12 -10.31 7.60
N ASP A 368 3.77 -10.89 8.62
CA ASP A 368 4.42 -10.12 9.70
C ASP A 368 5.40 -9.05 9.21
N ASP A 369 6.13 -9.34 8.12
CA ASP A 369 7.10 -8.44 7.50
C ASP A 369 6.50 -7.26 6.73
N GLU A 370 5.21 -7.35 6.37
CA GLU A 370 4.43 -6.35 5.62
C GLU A 370 3.33 -5.69 6.48
N ALA A 371 3.01 -6.32 7.62
CA ALA A 371 2.00 -5.87 8.58
C ALA A 371 2.39 -4.58 9.32
N GLY A 372 3.67 -4.21 9.29
CA GLY A 372 4.16 -3.02 9.99
C GLY A 372 4.42 -3.24 11.47
N TRP A 373 4.61 -4.48 11.91
CA TRP A 373 5.16 -4.76 13.23
C TRP A 373 6.59 -4.20 13.33
N PRO A 374 6.96 -3.56 14.45
CA PRO A 374 8.35 -3.18 14.64
C PRO A 374 9.21 -4.42 14.92
N VAL A 375 10.44 -4.42 14.43
CA VAL A 375 11.45 -5.42 14.77
C VAL A 375 12.14 -5.00 16.05
N ARG A 376 12.03 -5.86 17.07
CA ARG A 376 12.80 -5.76 18.31
C ARG A 376 14.07 -6.58 18.20
N ILE A 377 15.20 -5.94 18.46
CA ILE A 377 16.51 -6.57 18.60
C ILE A 377 16.88 -6.46 20.07
N LEU A 378 16.98 -7.61 20.76
CA LEU A 378 17.30 -7.60 22.18
C LEU A 378 18.71 -7.08 22.44
N LYS A 379 18.94 -6.54 23.64
CA LYS A 379 20.28 -6.26 24.15
C LYS A 379 21.20 -7.47 23.96
N ASP A 380 22.44 -7.22 23.55
CA ASP A 380 23.48 -8.23 23.29
C ASP A 380 23.18 -9.21 22.12
N ALA A 381 22.10 -9.00 21.35
CA ALA A 381 21.68 -9.95 20.31
C ALA A 381 22.67 -10.08 19.14
N ILE A 382 23.37 -9.00 18.80
CA ILE A 382 24.30 -8.95 17.67
C ILE A 382 25.71 -9.38 18.09
N SER A 383 26.22 -8.77 19.15
CA SER A 383 27.47 -9.11 19.82
C SER A 383 27.40 -8.67 21.27
N ASP A 384 28.41 -8.98 22.08
CA ASP A 384 28.39 -8.61 23.49
C ASP A 384 28.37 -7.07 23.61
N GLY A 385 27.35 -6.51 24.23
CA GLY A 385 27.10 -5.07 24.32
C GLY A 385 26.43 -4.45 23.10
N VAL A 386 26.01 -5.22 22.09
CA VAL A 386 25.42 -4.70 20.84
C VAL A 386 24.10 -5.40 20.47
N PRO A 387 22.97 -4.68 20.39
CA PRO A 387 22.80 -3.32 20.92
C PRO A 387 22.99 -3.30 22.46
N TYR A 388 23.32 -2.15 23.04
CA TYR A 388 23.55 -2.06 24.50
C TYR A 388 22.24 -2.05 25.31
N LYS A 389 21.11 -1.91 24.63
CA LYS A 389 19.73 -2.00 25.11
C LYS A 389 18.86 -2.63 24.02
N ASP A 390 17.62 -2.98 24.33
CA ASP A 390 16.67 -3.39 23.30
C ASP A 390 16.45 -2.23 22.31
N MET A 391 16.63 -2.55 21.03
CA MET A 391 16.45 -1.63 19.92
C MET A 391 15.13 -1.94 19.19
N LEU A 392 14.42 -0.89 18.78
CA LEU A 392 13.17 -0.99 18.02
C LEU A 392 13.28 -0.22 16.72
N ILE A 393 13.17 -0.94 15.60
CA ILE A 393 13.24 -0.39 14.24
C ILE A 393 12.16 -0.99 13.35
N THR A 394 11.92 -0.39 12.19
CA THR A 394 11.02 -0.96 11.19
C THR A 394 11.66 -2.14 10.46
N SER A 395 10.85 -2.99 9.82
CA SER A 395 11.28 -4.23 9.16
C SER A 395 12.30 -4.01 8.03
N GLU A 396 12.28 -2.83 7.43
CA GLU A 396 13.09 -2.47 6.28
C GLU A 396 14.33 -1.63 6.66
N HIS A 397 14.49 -1.27 7.94
CA HIS A 397 15.66 -0.52 8.39
C HIS A 397 16.92 -1.40 8.34
N CYS A 398 17.98 -0.89 7.71
CA CYS A 398 19.20 -1.64 7.49
C CYS A 398 20.20 -1.50 8.63
N LEU A 399 20.75 -2.64 9.00
CA LEU A 399 21.86 -2.76 9.91
C LEU A 399 23.15 -2.97 9.12
N PHE A 400 24.27 -2.43 9.60
CA PHE A 400 25.54 -2.51 8.92
C PHE A 400 26.36 -3.72 9.39
N PHE A 401 26.68 -4.62 8.45
CA PHE A 401 27.46 -5.82 8.67
C PHE A 401 28.48 -6.00 7.56
N LYS A 402 29.76 -6.20 7.92
CA LYS A 402 30.83 -6.57 6.98
C LYS A 402 30.78 -5.75 5.69
N ASP A 403 30.81 -4.42 5.84
CA ASP A 403 30.83 -3.47 4.72
C ASP A 403 29.54 -3.42 3.89
N SER A 404 28.41 -3.89 4.42
CA SER A 404 27.13 -3.93 3.71
C SER A 404 25.94 -3.64 4.63
N PHE A 405 24.91 -3.03 4.05
CA PHE A 405 23.62 -2.84 4.71
C PHE A 405 22.73 -4.07 4.50
N VAL A 406 22.11 -4.55 5.58
CA VAL A 406 21.20 -5.70 5.58
C VAL A 406 19.88 -5.32 6.27
N PRO A 407 18.72 -5.47 5.61
CA PRO A 407 17.43 -5.14 6.21
C PRO A 407 17.12 -5.99 7.44
N ALA A 408 16.56 -5.37 8.47
CA ALA A 408 16.24 -6.02 9.75
C ALA A 408 15.34 -7.26 9.60
N ARG A 409 14.33 -7.24 8.70
CA ARG A 409 13.44 -8.40 8.44
C ARG A 409 14.23 -9.67 8.13
N MET A 410 15.35 -9.54 7.42
CA MET A 410 16.11 -10.70 6.95
C MET A 410 16.93 -11.37 8.05
N LEU A 411 17.03 -10.70 9.21
CA LEU A 411 17.76 -11.14 10.39
C LEU A 411 16.81 -11.62 11.51
N VAL A 412 15.49 -11.55 11.31
CA VAL A 412 14.47 -11.95 12.29
C VAL A 412 14.53 -13.45 12.55
N ASN A 413 15.18 -13.86 13.63
CA ASN A 413 15.33 -15.27 14.01
C ASN A 413 14.20 -15.80 14.91
N GLY A 414 13.27 -14.94 15.32
CA GLY A 414 12.12 -15.28 16.15
C GLY A 414 12.45 -15.51 17.64
N VAL A 415 13.70 -15.29 18.05
CA VAL A 415 14.22 -15.59 19.39
C VAL A 415 14.81 -14.34 20.03
N SER A 416 15.95 -13.86 19.52
CA SER A 416 16.63 -12.64 19.97
C SER A 416 16.37 -11.43 19.08
N ILE A 417 15.86 -11.67 17.86
CA ILE A 417 15.42 -10.66 16.90
C ILE A 417 14.04 -11.09 16.40
N PHE A 418 13.00 -10.31 16.68
CA PHE A 418 11.62 -10.71 16.40
C PHE A 418 10.68 -9.52 16.15
N TYR A 419 9.58 -9.77 15.43
CA TYR A 419 8.48 -8.81 15.31
C TYR A 419 7.75 -8.66 16.64
N ASP A 420 7.74 -7.47 17.21
CA ASP A 420 7.09 -7.22 18.49
C ASP A 420 5.60 -6.98 18.32
N LYS A 421 4.84 -8.07 18.42
CA LYS A 421 3.37 -8.08 18.27
C LYS A 421 2.62 -7.40 19.41
N SER A 422 3.31 -6.93 20.45
CA SER A 422 2.69 -6.14 21.52
C SER A 422 2.49 -4.67 21.15
N ILE A 423 3.16 -4.19 20.09
CA ILE A 423 3.11 -2.81 19.61
C ILE A 423 2.29 -2.75 18.32
N THR A 424 1.02 -2.35 18.42
CA THR A 424 0.08 -2.30 17.28
C THR A 424 0.01 -0.93 16.60
N SER A 425 0.66 0.08 17.17
CA SER A 425 0.68 1.45 16.66
C SER A 425 1.88 2.20 17.24
N TYR A 426 2.60 2.96 16.43
CA TYR A 426 3.78 3.72 16.87
C TYR A 426 4.14 4.89 15.95
N ASN A 427 4.85 5.87 16.52
CA ASN A 427 5.55 6.89 15.74
C ASN A 427 6.94 6.39 15.37
N TYR A 428 7.40 6.75 14.19
CA TYR A 428 8.73 6.45 13.74
C TYR A 428 9.43 7.69 13.16
N TYR A 429 10.76 7.62 13.12
CA TYR A 429 11.63 8.76 12.87
C TYR A 429 12.75 8.39 11.89
N HIS A 430 13.11 9.37 11.06
CA HIS A 430 14.24 9.31 10.15
C HIS A 430 15.26 10.39 10.48
N VAL A 431 16.53 10.08 10.26
CA VAL A 431 17.66 11.01 10.38
C VAL A 431 18.48 10.92 9.10
N GLU A 432 18.52 11.98 8.31
CA GLU A 432 19.36 12.08 7.11
C GLU A 432 20.61 12.92 7.41
N THR A 433 21.75 12.44 6.94
CA THR A 433 23.01 13.19 6.87
C THR A 433 23.26 13.67 5.43
N GLN A 434 24.20 14.59 5.23
CA GLN A 434 24.47 15.16 3.89
C GLN A 434 24.75 14.09 2.81
N GLN A 435 25.43 13.01 3.19
CA GLN A 435 25.57 11.78 2.41
C GLN A 435 24.90 10.64 3.17
N HIS A 436 24.37 9.64 2.46
CA HIS A 436 23.90 8.43 3.11
C HIS A 436 25.07 7.78 3.85
N SER A 437 24.93 7.57 5.15
CA SER A 437 26.05 7.24 6.03
C SER A 437 25.70 6.07 6.94
N VAL A 438 26.73 5.40 7.45
CA VAL A 438 26.57 4.50 8.59
C VAL A 438 26.53 5.37 9.85
N ILE A 439 25.49 5.28 10.67
CA ILE A 439 25.36 5.97 11.96
C ILE A 439 25.32 4.94 13.09
N THR A 440 25.48 5.40 14.33
CA THR A 440 25.35 4.55 15.51
C THR A 440 24.05 4.85 16.26
N ALA A 441 23.21 3.83 16.43
CA ALA A 441 21.95 3.89 17.16
C ALA A 441 21.85 2.74 18.17
N ASP A 442 21.56 3.03 19.45
CA ASP A 442 21.55 2.06 20.55
C ASP A 442 22.82 1.17 20.63
N GLY A 443 23.96 1.70 20.16
CA GLY A 443 25.24 1.00 20.07
C GLY A 443 25.42 0.10 18.84
N MET A 444 24.43 0.04 17.95
CA MET A 444 24.47 -0.70 16.70
C MET A 444 24.81 0.23 15.52
N LEU A 445 25.63 -0.24 14.58
CA LEU A 445 25.85 0.45 13.31
C LEU A 445 24.65 0.23 12.38
N THR A 446 24.03 1.30 11.94
CA THR A 446 22.82 1.29 11.11
C THR A 446 22.94 2.26 9.96
N GLU A 447 21.99 2.24 9.04
CA GLU A 447 21.89 3.26 8.01
C GLU A 447 21.35 4.59 8.57
N SER A 448 21.80 5.71 7.97
CA SER A 448 21.03 6.96 7.99
C SER A 448 19.90 6.86 6.96
N TYR A 449 19.01 7.84 6.90
CA TYR A 449 18.01 7.88 5.83
C TYR A 449 18.69 8.06 4.46
N LEU A 450 18.30 7.24 3.48
CA LEU A 450 18.59 7.44 2.05
C LEU A 450 17.31 7.94 1.38
N ASP A 451 17.37 9.14 0.82
CA ASP A 451 16.24 9.74 0.11
C ASP A 451 16.07 9.12 -1.29
N THR A 452 15.51 7.91 -1.35
CA THR A 452 15.14 7.23 -2.60
C THR A 452 13.79 7.73 -3.13
N GLY A 453 13.45 9.01 -2.90
CA GLY A 453 12.20 9.62 -3.35
C GLY A 453 10.99 9.38 -2.46
N ASN A 454 11.10 8.65 -1.34
CA ASN A 454 10.01 8.44 -0.38
C ASN A 454 9.82 9.60 0.62
N ARG A 455 10.64 10.65 0.53
CA ARG A 455 10.68 11.78 1.48
C ARG A 455 9.36 12.54 1.62
N SER A 456 8.53 12.54 0.58
CA SER A 456 7.21 13.17 0.58
C SER A 456 6.20 12.50 1.52
N SER A 457 6.45 11.27 1.95
CA SER A 457 5.58 10.54 2.89
C SER A 457 5.85 10.87 4.38
N PHE A 458 6.78 11.79 4.66
CA PHE A 458 7.20 12.15 6.02
C PHE A 458 7.11 13.66 6.30
N ARG A 459 6.79 14.01 7.54
CA ARG A 459 6.69 15.42 8.00
C ARG A 459 8.04 15.90 8.56
N GLN A 460 8.52 17.09 8.18
CA GLN A 460 9.82 17.68 8.56
C GLN A 460 9.68 18.92 9.46
N GLU A 461 10.45 19.05 10.56
CA GLU A 461 10.57 20.30 11.34
C GLU A 461 11.72 21.22 10.84
N GLY A 462 11.46 22.53 10.66
CA GLY A 462 12.51 23.57 10.53
C GLY A 462 12.30 24.63 9.43
N LYS A 463 12.74 25.87 9.67
CA LYS A 463 12.66 27.06 8.78
C LYS A 463 13.76 27.12 7.70
N VAL A 464 14.27 25.97 7.23
CA VAL A 464 15.32 25.91 6.21
C VAL A 464 14.81 25.12 5.01
N VAL A 465 14.71 25.80 3.87
CA VAL A 465 14.49 25.19 2.56
C VAL A 465 15.83 24.65 2.09
N THR A 466 16.04 23.34 2.21
CA THR A 466 17.18 22.65 1.59
C THR A 466 16.81 22.39 0.13
N LEU A 467 17.59 22.93 -0.80
CA LEU A 467 17.46 22.68 -2.24
C LEU A 467 17.50 21.16 -2.52
N HIS A 468 16.44 20.61 -3.09
CA HIS A 468 16.29 19.17 -3.34
C HIS A 468 17.37 18.63 -4.29
N SER A 469 18.14 17.65 -3.83
CA SER A 469 18.90 16.73 -4.68
C SER A 469 17.93 15.75 -5.38
N ALA A 470 18.30 15.23 -6.54
CA ALA A 470 17.53 14.17 -7.22
C ALA A 470 17.31 12.96 -6.28
N ALA A 471 16.25 12.17 -6.55
CA ALA A 471 16.04 10.89 -5.86
C ALA A 471 17.32 10.05 -5.98
N LYS A 472 17.79 9.56 -4.83
CA LYS A 472 19.02 8.79 -4.71
C LYS A 472 18.76 7.32 -5.01
N SER A 473 19.75 6.61 -5.52
CA SER A 473 19.68 5.16 -5.72
C SER A 473 20.60 4.43 -4.75
N TRP A 474 20.28 3.17 -4.45
CA TRP A 474 21.16 2.34 -3.64
C TRP A 474 22.48 2.05 -4.35
N GLU A 475 22.45 2.00 -5.67
CA GLU A 475 23.59 1.71 -6.54
C GLU A 475 24.60 2.85 -6.59
N GLU A 476 24.14 4.10 -6.58
CA GLU A 476 25.00 5.27 -6.80
C GLU A 476 25.26 6.10 -5.54
N ASP A 477 24.30 6.16 -4.61
CA ASP A 477 24.31 7.16 -3.54
C ASP A 477 24.41 6.58 -2.13
N ALA A 478 24.32 5.25 -1.98
CA ALA A 478 24.34 4.63 -0.66
C ALA A 478 25.74 4.67 -0.02
N GLY A 479 25.79 4.95 1.29
CA GLY A 479 27.03 4.93 2.07
C GLY A 479 27.74 3.58 2.10
N ALA A 480 26.99 2.50 1.89
CA ALA A 480 27.47 1.14 1.71
C ALA A 480 26.48 0.36 0.82
N PRO A 481 26.91 -0.72 0.16
CA PRO A 481 26.01 -1.53 -0.67
C PRO A 481 24.90 -2.19 0.15
N LEU A 482 23.68 -2.21 -0.39
CA LEU A 482 22.60 -3.06 0.11
C LEU A 482 22.89 -4.52 -0.29
N CYS A 483 22.88 -5.43 0.68
CA CYS A 483 23.12 -6.85 0.41
C CYS A 483 21.95 -7.71 0.92
N VAL A 484 21.14 -8.17 -0.02
CA VAL A 484 20.00 -9.10 0.20
C VAL A 484 20.29 -10.51 -0.31
N GLU A 485 21.51 -10.76 -0.78
CA GLU A 485 21.92 -12.04 -1.32
C GLU A 485 21.95 -13.12 -0.23
N ARG A 486 21.20 -14.22 -0.43
CA ARG A 486 21.12 -15.33 0.53
C ARG A 486 22.50 -15.84 0.97
N SER A 487 23.44 -15.91 0.02
CA SER A 487 24.80 -16.41 0.29
C SER A 487 25.57 -15.55 1.30
N PHE A 488 25.19 -14.29 1.47
CA PHE A 488 25.72 -13.36 2.45
C PHE A 488 24.87 -13.31 3.73
N VAL A 489 23.55 -13.20 3.58
CA VAL A 489 22.63 -12.98 4.71
C VAL A 489 22.38 -14.24 5.54
N GLU A 490 22.28 -15.43 4.92
CA GLU A 490 22.04 -16.67 5.65
C GLU A 490 23.15 -16.97 6.67
N PRO A 491 24.46 -16.87 6.34
CA PRO A 491 25.52 -17.03 7.35
C PRO A 491 25.43 -16.03 8.51
N LEU A 492 25.05 -14.77 8.26
CA LEU A 492 24.85 -13.77 9.31
C LEU A 492 23.68 -14.17 10.21
N PHE A 493 22.53 -14.50 9.61
CA PHE A 493 21.36 -14.98 10.33
C PHE A 493 21.69 -16.17 11.25
N ARG A 494 22.43 -17.18 10.74
CA ARG A 494 22.81 -18.36 11.52
C ARG A 494 23.75 -18.02 12.67
N ALA A 495 24.68 -17.07 12.47
CA ALA A 495 25.57 -16.61 13.52
C ALA A 495 24.80 -15.89 14.64
N LEU A 496 23.82 -15.04 14.29
CA LEU A 496 22.96 -14.35 15.25
C LEU A 496 22.04 -15.32 15.99
N GLN A 497 21.47 -16.31 15.28
CA GLN A 497 20.66 -17.36 15.88
C GLN A 497 21.46 -18.19 16.91
N ALA A 498 22.73 -18.50 16.62
CA ALA A 498 23.59 -19.25 17.55
C ALA A 498 23.87 -18.52 18.87
N ARG A 499 23.62 -17.20 18.94
CA ARG A 499 23.78 -16.39 20.17
C ARG A 499 22.62 -16.51 21.14
N GLU A 500 21.55 -17.25 20.84
CA GLU A 500 20.36 -17.37 21.70
C GLU A 500 20.68 -17.71 23.17
N ASN A 501 21.73 -18.50 23.42
CA ASN A 501 22.13 -18.92 24.76
C ASN A 501 22.91 -17.84 25.55
N SER A 502 23.36 -16.80 24.87
CA SER A 502 24.12 -15.68 25.45
C SER A 502 23.27 -14.42 25.65
N VAL A 503 22.01 -14.46 25.20
CA VAL A 503 21.10 -13.31 25.22
C VAL A 503 20.00 -13.54 26.24
N VAL A 504 19.79 -12.56 27.13
CA VAL A 504 18.74 -12.62 28.15
C VAL A 504 17.43 -12.10 27.56
N GLY A 505 16.30 -12.75 27.88
CA GLY A 505 14.97 -12.31 27.42
C GLY A 505 14.54 -12.88 26.08
N CYS A 506 15.30 -13.81 25.51
CA CYS A 506 14.94 -14.54 24.29
C CYS A 506 13.53 -15.15 24.37
N LEU A 507 12.78 -15.03 23.27
CA LEU A 507 11.54 -15.77 23.10
C LEU A 507 11.81 -17.27 22.98
N PRO A 508 10.84 -18.13 23.36
CA PRO A 508 10.95 -19.56 23.10
C PRO A 508 11.15 -19.81 21.60
N SER A 509 12.13 -20.64 21.25
CA SER A 509 12.37 -21.02 19.86
C SER A 509 11.10 -21.62 19.25
N ALA A 510 10.53 -20.92 18.27
CA ALA A 510 9.44 -21.45 17.48
C ALA A 510 9.95 -22.65 16.68
N GLY A 511 9.20 -23.76 16.68
CA GLY A 511 9.57 -24.94 15.90
C GLY A 511 9.76 -24.59 14.41
N GLN A 512 10.67 -25.29 13.73
CA GLN A 512 10.84 -25.12 12.28
C GLN A 512 9.50 -25.33 11.58
N MET A 513 9.14 -24.37 10.71
CA MET A 513 7.95 -24.50 9.90
C MET A 513 8.06 -25.75 9.05
N GLU A 514 7.07 -26.64 9.15
CA GLU A 514 7.05 -27.86 8.36
C GLU A 514 6.82 -27.49 6.89
N THR A 515 7.70 -27.97 6.02
CA THR A 515 7.65 -27.71 4.59
C THR A 515 7.51 -28.99 3.78
N THR A 516 6.90 -28.85 2.61
CA THR A 516 6.74 -29.92 1.63
C THR A 516 7.24 -29.48 0.26
N HIS A 517 7.74 -30.41 -0.53
CA HIS A 517 8.08 -30.18 -1.95
C HIS A 517 6.95 -30.65 -2.89
N ASP A 518 5.85 -31.19 -2.36
CA ASP A 518 4.70 -31.55 -3.17
C ASP A 518 3.89 -30.28 -3.52
N PRO A 519 3.79 -29.91 -4.82
CA PRO A 519 3.03 -28.74 -5.24
C PRO A 519 1.51 -28.94 -5.16
N ASP A 520 0.97 -30.14 -4.90
CA ASP A 520 -0.46 -30.45 -5.07
C ASP A 520 -1.01 -30.01 -6.45
N LEU A 521 -0.17 -30.07 -7.48
CA LEU A 521 -0.45 -29.47 -8.78
C LEU A 521 -1.70 -30.09 -9.42
N HIS A 522 -2.68 -29.24 -9.75
CA HIS A 522 -3.90 -29.61 -10.43
C HIS A 522 -4.39 -28.50 -11.35
N LEU A 523 -5.35 -28.81 -12.21
CA LEU A 523 -5.98 -27.82 -13.08
C LEU A 523 -7.41 -27.57 -12.64
N ILE A 524 -7.89 -26.35 -12.90
CA ILE A 524 -9.30 -26.01 -12.77
C ILE A 524 -9.79 -25.50 -14.13
N THR A 525 -10.84 -26.12 -14.67
CA THR A 525 -11.41 -25.69 -15.96
C THR A 525 -12.17 -24.37 -15.81
N GLN A 526 -12.53 -23.75 -16.92
CA GLN A 526 -13.39 -22.57 -16.93
C GLN A 526 -14.78 -22.80 -16.30
N THR A 527 -15.19 -24.06 -16.10
CA THR A 527 -16.45 -24.44 -15.43
C THR A 527 -16.26 -24.74 -13.95
N GLY A 528 -15.07 -24.53 -13.40
CA GLY A 528 -14.73 -24.83 -12.00
C GLY A 528 -14.41 -26.30 -11.72
N ALA A 529 -14.28 -27.17 -12.73
CA ALA A 529 -14.01 -28.59 -12.49
C ALA A 529 -12.51 -28.82 -12.22
N THR A 530 -12.20 -29.49 -11.11
CA THR A 530 -10.83 -29.89 -10.77
C THR A 530 -10.37 -31.11 -11.57
N ILE A 531 -9.24 -30.98 -12.26
CA ILE A 531 -8.57 -32.05 -13.01
C ILE A 531 -7.23 -32.37 -12.34
N ARG A 532 -7.14 -33.57 -11.77
CA ARG A 532 -5.90 -34.11 -11.20
C ARG A 532 -4.99 -34.68 -12.29
N PRO A 533 -3.66 -34.68 -12.10
CA PRO A 533 -2.74 -35.24 -13.08
C PRO A 533 -3.00 -36.74 -13.24
N MET A 534 -3.18 -37.19 -14.48
CA MET A 534 -3.29 -38.62 -14.81
C MET A 534 -1.93 -39.32 -14.67
N ARG A 535 -0.86 -38.57 -14.94
CA ARG A 535 0.53 -39.04 -14.80
C ARG A 535 1.40 -37.87 -14.39
N HIS A 536 2.32 -38.12 -13.47
CA HIS A 536 3.38 -37.19 -13.10
C HIS A 536 4.66 -37.94 -12.77
N GLY A 537 5.82 -37.37 -13.14
CA GLY A 537 7.15 -37.94 -12.90
C GLY A 537 8.20 -37.28 -13.79
N ASN A 538 9.46 -37.22 -13.33
CA ASN A 538 10.56 -36.54 -14.03
C ASN A 538 10.19 -35.10 -14.47
N GLN A 539 9.65 -34.30 -13.55
CA GLN A 539 9.21 -32.91 -13.80
C GLN A 539 8.07 -32.75 -14.82
N GLN A 540 7.54 -33.82 -15.41
CA GLN A 540 6.42 -33.75 -16.34
C GLN A 540 5.11 -34.09 -15.67
N TYR A 541 4.07 -33.31 -15.98
CA TYR A 541 2.69 -33.53 -15.55
C TYR A 541 1.79 -33.62 -16.77
N SER A 542 0.89 -34.61 -16.80
CA SER A 542 -0.08 -34.80 -17.87
C SER A 542 -1.50 -34.86 -17.33
N PHE A 543 -2.39 -34.08 -17.94
CA PHE A 543 -3.79 -33.92 -17.56
C PHE A 543 -4.68 -34.28 -18.74
N MET A 544 -5.78 -34.99 -18.47
CA MET A 544 -6.81 -35.26 -19.46
C MET A 544 -7.87 -34.16 -19.40
N LEU A 545 -8.03 -33.43 -20.49
CA LEU A 545 -8.96 -32.31 -20.58
C LEU A 545 -10.26 -32.73 -21.29
N PRO A 546 -11.44 -32.37 -20.74
CA PRO A 546 -12.72 -32.62 -21.39
C PRO A 546 -12.88 -31.76 -22.66
N PRO A 547 -13.80 -32.13 -23.56
CA PRO A 547 -14.11 -31.31 -24.72
C PRO A 547 -14.56 -29.91 -24.35
N ASN A 548 -14.35 -28.96 -25.26
CA ASN A 548 -14.73 -27.56 -25.09
C ASN A 548 -14.04 -26.91 -23.87
N THR A 549 -12.83 -27.34 -23.50
CA THR A 549 -11.98 -26.64 -22.52
C THR A 549 -11.17 -25.57 -23.27
N HIS A 550 -11.45 -24.29 -22.99
CA HIS A 550 -10.84 -23.15 -23.72
C HIS A 550 -9.69 -22.52 -22.91
N SER A 551 -9.74 -22.65 -21.59
CA SER A 551 -8.72 -22.23 -20.66
C SER A 551 -8.72 -23.15 -19.44
N VAL A 552 -7.59 -23.23 -18.77
CA VAL A 552 -7.45 -23.86 -17.47
C VAL A 552 -6.71 -22.93 -16.54
N ARG A 553 -6.96 -23.04 -15.23
CA ARG A 553 -6.11 -22.44 -14.19
C ARG A 553 -5.16 -23.51 -13.67
N ILE A 554 -3.88 -23.20 -13.62
CA ILE A 554 -2.82 -24.02 -13.04
C ILE A 554 -2.77 -23.70 -11.56
N VAL A 555 -3.20 -24.63 -10.73
CA VAL A 555 -3.32 -24.43 -9.28
C VAL A 555 -2.32 -25.34 -8.58
N SER A 556 -1.57 -24.75 -7.65
CA SER A 556 -0.59 -25.43 -6.82
C SER A 556 -0.53 -24.80 -5.44
N ARG A 557 0.06 -25.49 -4.47
CA ARG A 557 0.58 -24.85 -3.27
C ARG A 557 1.49 -23.70 -3.68
N ALA A 558 1.42 -22.61 -2.94
CA ALA A 558 2.32 -21.48 -3.08
C ALA A 558 2.74 -21.00 -1.70
N SER A 559 3.99 -20.56 -1.61
CA SER A 559 4.54 -19.98 -0.40
C SER A 559 5.55 -18.91 -0.79
N ARG A 560 5.76 -17.95 0.10
CA ARG A 560 6.83 -16.97 -0.08
C ARG A 560 8.16 -17.66 0.25
N PRO A 561 9.20 -17.56 -0.59
CA PRO A 561 10.53 -18.09 -0.25
C PRO A 561 11.05 -17.59 1.10
N ALA A 562 10.76 -16.34 1.46
CA ALA A 562 11.02 -15.76 2.78
C ALA A 562 10.40 -16.55 3.96
N ASP A 563 9.26 -17.22 3.74
CA ASP A 563 8.59 -18.03 4.76
C ASP A 563 9.05 -19.50 4.73
N ALA A 564 9.13 -20.08 3.53
CA ALA A 564 9.36 -21.52 3.36
C ALA A 564 10.84 -21.92 3.46
N ILE A 565 11.76 -21.02 3.09
CA ILE A 565 13.20 -21.26 3.21
C ILE A 565 13.75 -20.58 4.46
N GLY A 566 13.32 -19.34 4.70
CA GLY A 566 13.65 -18.56 5.88
C GLY A 566 13.79 -17.06 5.57
N PRO A 567 13.75 -16.21 6.61
CA PRO A 567 13.67 -14.75 6.46
C PRO A 567 14.90 -14.14 5.78
N PHE A 568 16.04 -14.84 5.79
CA PHE A 568 17.26 -14.48 5.07
C PHE A 568 17.16 -14.61 3.52
N VAL A 569 15.96 -14.86 3.00
CA VAL A 569 15.63 -14.83 1.57
C VAL A 569 14.71 -13.63 1.32
N ASP A 570 15.10 -12.77 0.38
CA ASP A 570 14.40 -11.51 0.10
C ASP A 570 13.12 -11.67 -0.75
N ASP A 571 13.01 -12.77 -1.50
CA ASP A 571 11.85 -12.97 -2.36
C ASP A 571 10.58 -13.24 -1.52
N ARG A 572 9.73 -12.21 -1.45
CA ARG A 572 8.44 -12.20 -0.75
C ARG A 572 7.25 -12.57 -1.64
N ARG A 573 7.48 -12.89 -2.92
CA ARG A 573 6.37 -13.27 -3.82
C ARG A 573 5.89 -14.67 -3.48
N TYR A 574 4.57 -14.90 -3.52
CA TYR A 574 4.03 -16.26 -3.48
C TYR A 574 4.48 -17.01 -4.73
N MET A 575 5.25 -18.09 -4.54
CA MET A 575 5.79 -18.91 -5.63
C MET A 575 5.05 -20.25 -5.66
N GLY A 576 4.33 -20.50 -6.76
CA GLY A 576 3.68 -21.79 -7.06
C GLY A 576 4.67 -22.75 -7.73
N VAL A 577 4.53 -22.94 -9.05
CA VAL A 577 5.43 -23.77 -9.87
C VAL A 577 6.05 -22.97 -11.02
N ALA A 578 7.29 -23.31 -11.40
CA ALA A 578 7.93 -22.78 -12.60
C ALA A 578 7.57 -23.66 -13.81
N VAL A 579 6.68 -23.15 -14.67
CA VAL A 579 6.19 -23.89 -15.84
C VAL A 579 7.03 -23.54 -17.07
N ALA A 580 7.64 -24.55 -17.65
CA ALA A 580 8.43 -24.49 -18.87
C ALA A 580 7.59 -24.89 -20.10
N ASP A 581 7.99 -25.92 -20.85
CA ASP A 581 7.27 -26.38 -22.04
C ASP A 581 5.85 -26.88 -21.71
N VAL A 582 4.85 -26.41 -22.48
CA VAL A 582 3.46 -26.84 -22.38
C VAL A 582 2.95 -27.30 -23.75
N ARG A 583 2.44 -28.52 -23.81
CA ARG A 583 1.95 -29.16 -25.05
C ARG A 583 0.55 -29.72 -24.88
N LEU A 584 -0.34 -29.35 -25.79
CA LEU A 584 -1.69 -29.89 -25.89
C LEU A 584 -1.80 -30.86 -27.06
N LEU A 585 -2.08 -32.13 -26.79
CA LEU A 585 -2.35 -33.15 -27.80
C LEU A 585 -3.87 -33.31 -27.99
N SER A 586 -4.39 -32.97 -29.17
CA SER A 586 -5.82 -33.08 -29.54
C SER A 586 -5.96 -33.75 -30.91
N ALA A 587 -6.81 -34.78 -31.03
CA ALA A 587 -7.07 -35.48 -32.30
C ALA A 587 -5.81 -35.86 -33.12
N LYS A 588 -4.75 -36.36 -32.45
CA LYS A 588 -3.41 -36.69 -33.01
C LYS A 588 -2.56 -35.50 -33.49
N LYS A 589 -2.95 -34.25 -33.20
CA LYS A 589 -2.14 -33.05 -33.43
C LYS A 589 -1.61 -32.51 -32.11
N ALA A 590 -0.33 -32.17 -32.07
CA ALA A 590 0.30 -31.52 -30.93
C ALA A 590 0.35 -30.00 -31.16
N HIS A 591 -0.07 -29.24 -30.15
CA HIS A 591 -0.08 -27.79 -30.12
C HIS A 591 0.84 -27.32 -28.99
N SER A 592 1.76 -26.39 -29.30
CA SER A 592 2.56 -25.73 -28.27
C SER A 592 1.74 -24.58 -27.68
N ILE A 593 1.66 -24.51 -26.35
CA ILE A 593 1.01 -23.40 -25.65
C ILE A 593 2.11 -22.54 -25.04
N THR A 594 2.25 -21.31 -25.51
CA THR A 594 3.36 -20.41 -25.14
C THR A 594 2.89 -19.10 -24.49
N ALA A 595 1.61 -19.01 -24.12
CA ALA A 595 1.01 -17.80 -23.55
C ALA A 595 1.76 -17.30 -22.30
N HIS A 596 2.21 -18.23 -21.45
CA HIS A 596 2.97 -17.92 -20.24
C HIS A 596 4.42 -17.45 -20.50
N LEU A 597 4.92 -17.64 -21.72
CA LEU A 597 6.27 -17.21 -22.14
C LEU A 597 6.24 -15.90 -22.95
N GLN A 598 5.06 -15.34 -23.22
CA GLN A 598 4.97 -14.05 -23.91
C GLN A 598 5.34 -12.90 -22.96
N GLU A 599 5.61 -11.72 -23.53
CA GLU A 599 5.87 -10.49 -22.77
C GLU A 599 4.67 -10.12 -21.90
N GLU A 600 3.49 -10.01 -22.53
CA GLU A 600 2.20 -9.94 -21.84
C GLU A 600 1.75 -11.33 -21.39
N LYS A 601 1.87 -11.61 -20.10
CA LYS A 601 1.49 -12.89 -19.51
C LYS A 601 0.03 -12.86 -19.03
N PRO A 602 -0.69 -13.98 -19.08
CA PRO A 602 -2.01 -14.09 -18.47
C PRO A 602 -1.99 -13.82 -16.95
N GLU A 603 -3.17 -13.71 -16.36
CA GLU A 603 -3.34 -13.56 -14.91
C GLU A 603 -2.64 -14.71 -14.13
N GLY A 604 -1.97 -14.35 -13.03
CA GLY A 604 -1.36 -15.30 -12.09
C GLY A 604 0.05 -15.76 -12.43
N TRP A 605 0.69 -15.16 -13.44
CA TRP A 605 2.10 -15.40 -13.78
C TRP A 605 2.98 -14.24 -13.33
N HIS A 606 4.15 -14.56 -12.77
CA HIS A 606 5.18 -13.57 -12.44
C HIS A 606 5.94 -13.12 -13.68
N ALA A 607 6.30 -11.84 -13.72
CA ALA A 607 7.29 -11.34 -14.67
C ALA A 607 8.66 -11.95 -14.34
N THR A 608 9.35 -12.46 -15.36
CA THR A 608 10.68 -13.06 -15.23
C THR A 608 11.51 -12.75 -16.48
N ASP A 609 12.82 -12.56 -16.31
CA ASP A 609 13.77 -12.47 -17.44
C ASP A 609 14.00 -13.81 -18.13
N TRP A 610 13.48 -14.89 -17.54
CA TRP A 610 13.54 -16.22 -18.12
C TRP A 610 12.66 -16.30 -19.35
N THR A 611 13.25 -16.79 -20.44
CA THR A 611 12.56 -16.99 -21.72
C THR A 611 12.06 -18.42 -21.89
N ASP A 612 12.52 -19.34 -21.05
CA ASP A 612 12.26 -20.78 -21.12
C ASP A 612 11.25 -21.29 -20.09
N CYS A 613 10.94 -20.50 -19.05
CA CYS A 613 9.85 -20.78 -18.11
C CYS A 613 9.38 -19.53 -17.37
N ALA A 614 8.19 -19.61 -16.79
CA ALA A 614 7.62 -18.56 -15.94
C ALA A 614 7.09 -19.16 -14.63
N TRP A 615 7.17 -18.41 -13.53
CA TRP A 615 6.61 -18.82 -12.25
C TRP A 615 5.13 -18.44 -12.16
N THR A 616 4.31 -19.35 -11.68
CA THR A 616 2.93 -19.04 -11.25
C THR A 616 2.95 -18.46 -9.83
N ASN A 617 1.98 -17.63 -9.48
CA ASN A 617 1.76 -17.18 -8.09
C ASN A 617 1.05 -18.22 -7.19
N GLY A 618 0.81 -19.43 -7.71
CA GLY A 618 -0.01 -20.48 -7.10
C GLY A 618 -1.30 -20.76 -7.87
N ASP A 619 -1.74 -19.81 -8.70
CA ASP A 619 -3.00 -19.90 -9.43
C ASP A 619 -2.98 -19.07 -10.73
N ALA A 620 -2.61 -19.71 -11.83
CA ALA A 620 -2.30 -19.02 -13.07
C ALA A 620 -3.19 -19.45 -14.24
N VAL A 621 -3.71 -18.49 -15.00
CA VAL A 621 -4.53 -18.75 -16.19
C VAL A 621 -3.65 -19.23 -17.34
N LEU A 622 -4.04 -20.33 -17.99
CA LEU A 622 -3.42 -20.84 -19.19
C LEU A 622 -4.48 -20.96 -20.30
N PRO A 623 -4.50 -20.01 -21.26
CA PRO A 623 -5.35 -20.10 -22.44
C PRO A 623 -4.95 -21.27 -23.33
N LEU A 624 -5.92 -22.07 -23.77
CA LEU A 624 -5.73 -23.21 -24.68
C LEU A 624 -6.24 -22.93 -26.10
N GLY A 625 -6.94 -21.82 -26.30
CA GLY A 625 -7.58 -21.47 -27.56
C GLY A 625 -8.65 -22.47 -28.00
N GLU A 626 -8.96 -22.49 -29.29
CA GLU A 626 -10.06 -23.28 -29.87
C GLU A 626 -9.69 -24.76 -30.14
N HIS A 627 -8.59 -25.26 -29.56
CA HIS A 627 -8.01 -26.57 -29.90
C HIS A 627 -8.85 -27.79 -29.45
N LEU A 628 -9.76 -27.60 -28.49
CA LEU A 628 -10.63 -28.64 -27.94
C LEU A 628 -12.11 -28.47 -28.32
N THR A 629 -12.42 -27.58 -29.26
CA THR A 629 -13.79 -27.42 -29.77
C THR A 629 -14.27 -28.61 -30.58
N HIS A 630 -15.59 -28.67 -30.82
CA HIS A 630 -16.26 -29.70 -31.62
C HIS A 630 -16.15 -31.11 -31.01
N GLY A 631 -16.20 -31.23 -29.68
CA GLY A 631 -16.24 -32.52 -28.99
C GLY A 631 -14.89 -33.23 -28.83
N LYS A 632 -13.77 -32.54 -29.08
CA LYS A 632 -12.42 -33.12 -28.97
C LYS A 632 -11.90 -33.10 -27.54
N MET A 633 -11.53 -34.26 -27.02
CA MET A 633 -10.71 -34.38 -25.79
C MET A 633 -9.24 -34.13 -26.10
N GLY A 634 -8.48 -33.70 -25.09
CA GLY A 634 -7.05 -33.48 -25.22
C GLY A 634 -6.24 -33.93 -24.01
N ILE A 635 -4.95 -34.17 -24.23
CA ILE A 635 -3.97 -34.37 -23.16
C ILE A 635 -3.09 -33.13 -23.09
N LEU A 636 -3.15 -32.39 -22.00
CA LEU A 636 -2.25 -31.27 -21.72
C LEU A 636 -1.06 -31.81 -20.93
N SER A 637 0.15 -31.66 -21.45
CA SER A 637 1.39 -32.00 -20.77
C SER A 637 2.19 -30.74 -20.51
N MET A 638 2.75 -30.62 -19.32
CA MET A 638 3.60 -29.49 -18.93
C MET A 638 4.84 -29.94 -18.19
N THR A 639 5.93 -29.19 -18.36
CA THR A 639 7.20 -29.41 -17.67
C THR A 639 7.33 -28.41 -16.53
N ILE A 640 7.54 -28.90 -15.31
CA ILE A 640 7.73 -28.12 -14.09
C ILE A 640 9.21 -28.10 -13.75
N ARG A 641 9.89 -26.99 -14.05
CA ARG A 641 11.34 -26.83 -13.86
C ARG A 641 11.73 -26.78 -12.39
N ALA A 642 10.93 -26.09 -11.59
CA ALA A 642 11.14 -25.88 -10.17
C ALA A 642 9.80 -25.75 -9.44
N ALA A 643 9.79 -26.16 -8.17
CA ALA A 643 8.64 -26.15 -7.29
C ALA A 643 9.11 -26.17 -5.83
N GLY A 644 8.41 -25.42 -4.97
CA GLY A 644 8.61 -25.41 -3.53
C GLY A 644 9.98 -24.91 -3.06
N PRO A 645 10.29 -25.06 -1.76
CA PRO A 645 9.43 -25.65 -0.72
C PRO A 645 8.15 -24.84 -0.42
N TYR A 646 7.14 -25.51 0.12
CA TYR A 646 5.85 -24.92 0.53
C TYR A 646 5.58 -25.17 2.00
N CYS A 647 4.99 -24.20 2.70
CA CYS A 647 4.61 -24.34 4.09
C CYS A 647 3.35 -25.22 4.23
N VAL A 648 3.37 -26.22 5.12
CA VAL A 648 2.33 -27.26 5.22
C VAL A 648 1.03 -26.75 5.86
N ASN A 649 1.10 -25.75 6.74
CA ASN A 649 -0.03 -25.26 7.54
C ASN A 649 -0.64 -23.92 7.07
N THR A 650 -0.11 -23.32 6.01
CA THR A 650 -0.68 -22.12 5.37
C THR A 650 -1.28 -22.52 4.04
N GLN A 651 -2.49 -23.11 4.08
CA GLN A 651 -3.30 -23.20 2.87
C GLN A 651 -3.76 -21.78 2.49
N HIS A 652 -2.93 -21.07 1.71
CA HIS A 652 -3.44 -20.01 0.86
C HIS A 652 -4.33 -20.69 -0.19
N THR A 653 -5.60 -20.91 0.17
CA THR A 653 -6.60 -21.37 -0.79
C THR A 653 -7.08 -20.11 -1.49
N PRO A 654 -6.66 -19.81 -2.74
CA PRO A 654 -7.32 -18.75 -3.47
C PRO A 654 -8.81 -19.07 -3.49
N GLU A 655 -9.65 -18.13 -3.07
CA GLU A 655 -11.10 -18.31 -3.08
C GLU A 655 -11.52 -18.72 -4.48
N LEU A 656 -11.85 -20.00 -4.63
CA LEU A 656 -12.52 -20.51 -5.80
C LEU A 656 -13.87 -19.80 -5.85
N LYS A 657 -13.97 -18.77 -6.71
CA LYS A 657 -15.24 -18.15 -7.06
C LYS A 657 -16.21 -19.28 -7.41
N ALA A 658 -17.17 -19.52 -6.53
CA ALA A 658 -18.26 -20.42 -6.81
C ALA A 658 -19.06 -19.82 -7.96
N TYR A 659 -18.86 -20.31 -9.17
CA TYR A 659 -19.77 -20.07 -10.26
C TYR A 659 -21.08 -20.76 -9.90
N SER A 660 -22.05 -20.01 -9.35
CA SER A 660 -23.42 -20.49 -9.29
C SER A 660 -23.95 -20.65 -10.71
N ALA A 661 -24.60 -21.79 -10.94
CA ALA A 661 -25.10 -22.28 -12.22
C ALA A 661 -25.97 -21.28 -13.02
#